data_AF-A0A7X6UNF7-F1
#
_entry.id   AF-A0A7X6UNF7-F1
#
_cell.length_a   1.000
_cell.length_b   1.000
_cell.length_c   1.000
_cell.angle_alpha   90.00
_cell.angle_beta   90.00
_cell.angle_gamma   90.00
#
_symmetry.space_group_name_H-M   'P 1'
#
loop_
_entity.id
_entity.type
_entity.pdbx_description
1 polymer ?
#
loop_
_entity_poly.entity_id
_entity_poly.type
_entity_poly.pdbx_seq_one_letter_code
_entity_poly.pdbx_strand_id
1 'polypeptide(L)'
;GEYEDYLVLRSSMSGESWHLNVDVNAEQNVENVDTRDSNASSGATILAKNSLGQNQNNQNWTFFTVIPGEQITWTGANNTLWGAIDNWDLGRAPALTDKIVIPAGCTNYPVFDTGREVGDLNIMPGAKVSLNGFNLTVTNELKVAGDLIADATETITVITDLDMTGGNFEAARSTLLLAGVDTRTVKLDNLNYYRIMIGPDVSEVDFIDGFYATELRCEVPTGTKTLTFASGKKFTLRDLYLLGSTDSPSILLRSSNPGTSWLLEVNGHRDVRGVNVSDSDARPGLTIPASYSVNNSGNYNWTFDAEVSTWNGNVNNRFHDPNNWSTGTVPGPGTRVFVDGPNPLTITGTVTILELTIGGGDDAPKVTVNADLEVRENVTLLNNGTLIWNKPGTANNLFIHDGALLTHSQNTATEVYKIDLAIGNAVEIDAGGVIDVTGMGFKGQRNFPPGPGAVGTYGGVSSTHYRADPPPWTVYGSVLAPTNLGSCAAETAHDGGGAVIIKAAKHIRHDGAIYANAYSSATYYSASGGSVWLKTGKLYGIGTIEARAQDVTTTMGGGGRISLVATNKYVDFSQFTGYVTARGSHQSPAFTNANDAGTGTIYWEAGPEEEGKGKVILKNYNKWRTGYTDFPSYTDEVANEADFVVFFVQDGAKMRLRDDFTVGNVWVSSTNELLDLNFKTLYVNAEEHDFPPDTVINYGEIVWWVRPPGTVMFFW
;
A
#
# COMPACT_ATOMS: atom_id res chain seq x y z
N GLY A 1 18.46 -33.15 -39.21
CA GLY A 1 17.45 -34.14 -39.62
C GLY A 1 17.04 -34.85 -38.37
N GLU A 2 16.23 -34.17 -37.58
CA GLU A 2 15.84 -34.57 -36.23
C GLU A 2 14.58 -35.44 -36.37
N TYR A 3 14.72 -36.72 -36.04
CA TYR A 3 13.58 -37.62 -35.91
C TYR A 3 13.11 -37.54 -34.47
N GLU A 4 11.84 -37.20 -34.30
CA GLU A 4 11.13 -37.02 -33.04
C GLU A 4 11.08 -38.32 -32.21
N ASP A 5 11.59 -38.28 -30.97
CA ASP A 5 11.34 -39.34 -29.98
C ASP A 5 9.94 -39.12 -29.37
N TYR A 6 8.93 -39.73 -29.98
CA TYR A 6 7.57 -39.75 -29.41
C TYR A 6 7.55 -40.49 -28.07
N LEU A 7 6.78 -39.99 -27.10
CA LEU A 7 6.42 -40.77 -25.91
C LEU A 7 5.45 -41.87 -26.33
N VAL A 8 5.91 -43.13 -26.25
CA VAL A 8 5.14 -44.28 -26.70
C VAL A 8 4.20 -44.79 -25.59
N LEU A 9 2.89 -44.72 -25.85
CA LEU A 9 1.82 -45.24 -24.99
C LEU A 9 1.16 -46.44 -25.67
N ARG A 10 1.20 -47.61 -25.02
CA ARG A 10 0.71 -48.88 -25.57
C ARG A 10 0.03 -49.72 -24.51
N SER A 11 -0.94 -50.52 -24.94
CA SER A 11 -1.39 -51.67 -24.16
C SER A 11 -0.30 -52.74 -24.03
N SER A 12 -0.35 -53.52 -22.94
CA SER A 12 0.49 -54.71 -22.78
C SER A 12 0.11 -55.85 -23.73
N MET A 13 -1.09 -55.79 -24.31
CA MET A 13 -1.58 -56.73 -25.34
C MET A 13 -2.18 -55.96 -26.51
N SER A 14 -1.68 -56.23 -27.72
CA SER A 14 -2.13 -55.55 -28.95
C SER A 14 -3.60 -55.84 -29.25
N GLY A 15 -4.39 -54.79 -29.50
CA GLY A 15 -5.83 -54.87 -29.74
C GLY A 15 -6.70 -54.80 -28.47
N GLU A 16 -6.12 -54.91 -27.27
CA GLU A 16 -6.83 -54.77 -26.00
C GLU A 16 -6.67 -53.35 -25.46
N SER A 17 -7.78 -52.65 -25.19
CA SER A 17 -7.71 -51.26 -24.75
C SER A 17 -7.20 -51.11 -23.31
N TRP A 18 -6.24 -50.21 -23.08
CA TRP A 18 -6.00 -49.67 -21.74
C TRP A 18 -6.95 -48.48 -21.49
N HIS A 19 -7.45 -48.35 -20.26
CA HIS A 19 -8.47 -47.35 -19.94
C HIS A 19 -7.86 -46.13 -19.25
N LEU A 20 -8.34 -44.95 -19.64
CA LEU A 20 -7.97 -43.67 -19.05
C LEU A 20 -9.24 -42.87 -18.74
N ASN A 21 -9.30 -42.27 -17.56
CA ASN A 21 -10.40 -41.40 -17.19
C ASN A 21 -9.84 -40.02 -16.83
N VAL A 22 -10.00 -39.05 -17.72
CA VAL A 22 -9.58 -37.66 -17.52
C VAL A 22 -10.78 -36.86 -17.02
N ASP A 23 -10.60 -36.11 -15.93
CA ASP A 23 -11.65 -35.22 -15.43
C ASP A 23 -12.05 -34.22 -16.52
N VAL A 24 -13.35 -33.97 -16.67
CA VAL A 24 -13.90 -33.05 -17.69
C VAL A 24 -13.42 -31.61 -17.55
N ASN A 25 -12.92 -31.24 -16.36
CA ASN A 25 -12.36 -29.91 -16.09
C ASN A 25 -10.83 -29.92 -16.00
N ALA A 26 -10.16 -31.05 -16.27
CA ALA A 26 -8.71 -31.10 -16.24
C ALA A 26 -8.11 -30.37 -17.44
N GLU A 27 -7.08 -29.57 -17.19
CA GLU A 27 -6.20 -29.07 -18.24
C GLU A 27 -5.44 -30.23 -18.89
N GLN A 28 -5.40 -30.24 -20.23
CA GLN A 28 -4.75 -31.28 -21.01
C GLN A 28 -3.64 -30.68 -21.87
N ASN A 29 -2.41 -31.15 -21.68
CA ASN A 29 -1.27 -30.82 -22.54
C ASN A 29 -0.60 -32.13 -23.00
N VAL A 30 -1.14 -32.71 -24.07
CA VAL A 30 -0.64 -33.96 -24.64
C VAL A 30 0.01 -33.66 -25.98
N GLU A 31 1.33 -33.85 -26.07
CA GLU A 31 2.13 -33.53 -27.24
C GLU A 31 3.18 -34.61 -27.51
N ASN A 32 3.53 -34.80 -28.78
CA ASN A 32 4.57 -35.74 -29.21
C ASN A 32 4.38 -37.13 -28.59
N VAL A 33 3.14 -37.61 -28.51
CA VAL A 33 2.84 -38.99 -28.09
C VAL A 33 2.60 -39.85 -29.31
N ASP A 34 3.01 -41.12 -29.22
CA ASP A 34 2.55 -42.17 -30.12
C ASP A 34 1.71 -43.12 -29.28
N THR A 35 0.39 -43.10 -29.47
CA THR A 35 -0.56 -43.85 -28.65
C THR A 35 -1.36 -44.87 -29.47
N ARG A 36 -1.61 -46.04 -28.87
CA ARG A 36 -2.36 -47.13 -29.48
C ARG A 36 -3.15 -47.90 -28.44
N ASP A 37 -4.31 -48.42 -28.86
CA ASP A 37 -5.18 -49.27 -28.07
C ASP A 37 -5.59 -48.58 -26.74
N SER A 38 -5.95 -47.29 -26.77
CA SER A 38 -6.42 -46.53 -25.60
C SER A 38 -7.93 -46.30 -25.62
N ASN A 39 -8.60 -46.34 -24.47
CA ASN A 39 -9.99 -45.95 -24.33
C ASN A 39 -10.16 -44.88 -23.24
N ALA A 40 -10.39 -43.64 -23.67
CA ALA A 40 -10.62 -42.48 -22.79
C ALA A 40 -12.11 -42.10 -22.68
N SER A 41 -13.04 -42.93 -23.16
CA SER A 41 -14.46 -42.57 -23.31
C SER A 41 -15.22 -42.36 -21.99
N SER A 42 -14.63 -42.71 -20.85
CA SER A 42 -15.22 -42.46 -19.53
C SER A 42 -14.98 -41.03 -19.00
N GLY A 43 -14.12 -40.25 -19.67
CA GLY A 43 -13.73 -38.91 -19.26
C GLY A 43 -13.74 -37.90 -20.41
N ALA A 44 -13.01 -36.80 -20.25
CA ALA A 44 -12.83 -35.77 -21.29
C ALA A 44 -12.20 -36.34 -22.57
N THR A 45 -12.56 -35.79 -23.74
CA THR A 45 -11.85 -36.08 -24.98
C THR A 45 -10.40 -35.62 -24.88
N ILE A 46 -9.46 -36.50 -25.26
CA ILE A 46 -8.03 -36.19 -25.21
C ILE A 46 -7.57 -35.53 -26.49
N LEU A 47 -7.01 -34.34 -26.37
CA LEU A 47 -6.47 -33.55 -27.48
C LEU A 47 -4.95 -33.73 -27.53
N ALA A 48 -4.48 -34.54 -28.48
CA ALA A 48 -3.07 -34.85 -28.66
C ALA A 48 -2.50 -34.08 -29.87
N LYS A 49 -1.69 -33.05 -29.58
CA LYS A 49 -1.07 -32.20 -30.61
C LYS A 49 0.23 -32.82 -31.11
N ASN A 50 0.55 -32.65 -32.38
CA ASN A 50 1.78 -33.17 -33.02
C ASN A 50 2.05 -34.64 -32.63
N SER A 51 1.02 -35.48 -32.67
CA SER A 51 1.04 -36.83 -32.08
C SER A 51 0.58 -37.89 -33.09
N LEU A 52 1.05 -39.12 -32.89
CA LEU A 52 0.68 -40.30 -33.65
C LEU A 52 -0.34 -41.13 -32.87
N GLY A 53 -1.31 -41.73 -33.57
CA GLY A 53 -2.36 -42.54 -32.95
C GLY A 53 -3.69 -42.53 -33.69
N GLN A 54 -3.80 -41.68 -34.73
CA GLN A 54 -4.90 -41.75 -35.68
C GLN A 54 -4.97 -43.16 -36.29
N ASN A 55 -6.17 -43.76 -36.29
CA ASN A 55 -6.42 -45.12 -36.78
C ASN A 55 -5.67 -46.25 -36.01
N GLN A 56 -5.20 -45.99 -34.78
CA GLN A 56 -4.54 -46.99 -33.94
C GLN A 56 -5.43 -47.45 -32.76
N ASN A 57 -6.74 -47.60 -32.99
CA ASN A 57 -7.71 -48.09 -32.00
C ASN A 57 -7.76 -47.26 -30.69
N ASN A 58 -7.66 -45.93 -30.82
CA ASN A 58 -7.83 -45.00 -29.70
C ASN A 58 -9.25 -44.43 -29.68
N GLN A 59 -9.97 -44.55 -28.56
CA GLN A 59 -11.34 -44.03 -28.37
C GLN A 59 -11.34 -42.77 -27.52
N ASN A 60 -12.10 -41.75 -27.94
CA ASN A 60 -12.17 -40.43 -27.29
C ASN A 60 -10.83 -39.65 -27.32
N TRP A 61 -10.05 -39.83 -28.39
CA TRP A 61 -8.83 -39.08 -28.70
C TRP A 61 -9.00 -38.29 -29.99
N THR A 62 -8.48 -37.07 -30.02
CA THR A 62 -8.39 -36.21 -31.19
C THR A 62 -6.92 -35.87 -31.44
N PHE A 63 -6.43 -36.19 -32.63
CA PHE A 63 -5.06 -35.89 -33.04
C PHE A 63 -5.07 -34.71 -34.01
N PHE A 64 -4.21 -33.73 -33.77
CA PHE A 64 -4.10 -32.56 -34.64
C PHE A 64 -2.66 -32.07 -34.70
N THR A 65 -2.37 -31.22 -35.68
CA THR A 65 -1.06 -30.59 -35.85
C THR A 65 -1.22 -29.09 -35.61
N VAL A 66 -0.35 -28.51 -34.80
CA VAL A 66 -0.30 -27.04 -34.65
C VAL A 66 0.49 -26.49 -35.83
N ILE A 67 -0.14 -25.63 -36.63
CA ILE A 67 0.54 -24.93 -37.72
C ILE A 67 1.21 -23.68 -37.11
N PRO A 68 2.54 -23.53 -37.15
CA PRO A 68 3.19 -22.35 -36.60
C PRO A 68 2.65 -21.06 -37.23
N GLY A 69 2.25 -20.11 -36.37
CA GLY A 69 1.67 -18.83 -36.78
C GLY A 69 0.18 -18.88 -37.13
N GLU A 70 -0.52 -20.00 -36.89
CA GLU A 70 -1.97 -20.11 -37.06
C GLU A 70 -2.70 -19.17 -36.11
N GLN A 71 -3.73 -18.48 -36.62
CA GLN A 71 -4.56 -17.62 -35.78
C GLN A 71 -5.57 -18.46 -35.00
N ILE A 72 -5.66 -18.21 -33.69
CA ILE A 72 -6.69 -18.77 -32.83
C ILE A 72 -7.46 -17.62 -32.16
N THR A 73 -8.78 -17.66 -32.22
CA THR A 73 -9.65 -16.56 -31.79
C THR A 73 -10.49 -16.97 -30.59
N TRP A 74 -10.48 -16.13 -29.55
CA TRP A 74 -11.39 -16.29 -28.43
C TRP A 74 -12.84 -16.00 -28.85
N THR A 75 -13.73 -16.93 -28.54
CA THR A 75 -15.18 -16.80 -28.78
C THR A 75 -15.93 -16.42 -27.50
N GLY A 76 -15.47 -16.89 -26.34
CA GLY A 76 -16.14 -16.69 -25.05
C GLY A 76 -17.53 -17.32 -24.97
N ALA A 77 -17.78 -18.34 -25.79
CA ALA A 77 -19.11 -18.92 -25.99
C ALA A 77 -19.63 -19.69 -24.76
N ASN A 78 -18.75 -20.25 -23.93
CA ASN A 78 -19.13 -21.09 -22.79
C ASN A 78 -18.96 -20.36 -21.45
N ASN A 79 -17.75 -19.89 -21.14
CA ASN A 79 -17.41 -19.25 -19.86
C ASN A 79 -16.16 -18.36 -20.00
N THR A 80 -15.56 -17.93 -18.88
CA THR A 80 -14.39 -17.06 -18.85
C THR A 80 -13.04 -17.81 -18.77
N LEU A 81 -13.03 -19.12 -18.58
CA LEU A 81 -11.79 -19.88 -18.32
C LEU A 81 -10.92 -19.98 -19.58
N TRP A 82 -9.69 -19.45 -19.51
CA TRP A 82 -8.74 -19.47 -20.64
C TRP A 82 -8.50 -20.89 -21.18
N GLY A 83 -8.34 -21.87 -20.29
CA GLY A 83 -8.06 -23.27 -20.66
C GLY A 83 -9.25 -24.03 -21.27
N ALA A 84 -10.47 -23.49 -21.21
CA ALA A 84 -11.65 -24.17 -21.74
C ALA A 84 -11.69 -24.10 -23.27
N ILE A 85 -11.51 -25.26 -23.91
CA ILE A 85 -11.38 -25.40 -25.37
C ILE A 85 -12.59 -24.87 -26.16
N ASP A 86 -13.79 -24.94 -25.59
CA ASP A 86 -15.04 -24.48 -26.22
C ASP A 86 -15.10 -22.95 -26.34
N ASN A 87 -14.20 -22.23 -25.66
CA ASN A 87 -14.05 -20.78 -25.80
C ASN A 87 -13.13 -20.38 -26.97
N TRP A 88 -12.61 -21.34 -27.76
CA TRP A 88 -11.70 -21.08 -28.86
C TRP A 88 -12.25 -21.62 -30.18
N ASP A 89 -12.10 -20.85 -31.27
CA ASP A 89 -12.62 -21.17 -32.60
C ASP A 89 -12.05 -22.47 -33.21
N LEU A 90 -10.83 -22.84 -32.84
CA LEU A 90 -10.17 -24.08 -33.27
C LEU A 90 -10.49 -25.29 -32.38
N GLY A 91 -11.35 -25.15 -31.35
CA GLY A 91 -11.74 -26.24 -30.46
C GLY A 91 -10.59 -26.83 -29.62
N ARG A 92 -9.58 -26.00 -29.34
CA ARG A 92 -8.39 -26.33 -28.55
C ARG A 92 -7.88 -25.08 -27.83
N ALA A 93 -7.11 -25.26 -26.75
CA ALA A 93 -6.40 -24.14 -26.13
C ALA A 93 -5.25 -23.64 -27.04
N PRO A 94 -4.79 -22.39 -26.89
CA PRO A 94 -3.67 -21.86 -27.65
C PRO A 94 -2.35 -22.60 -27.37
N ALA A 95 -1.56 -22.80 -28.42
CA ALA A 95 -0.20 -23.29 -28.39
C ALA A 95 0.79 -22.11 -28.48
N LEU A 96 2.06 -22.36 -28.11
CA LEU A 96 3.13 -21.34 -28.09
C LEU A 96 3.38 -20.66 -29.44
N THR A 97 3.05 -21.30 -30.56
CA THR A 97 3.28 -20.74 -31.89
C THR A 97 2.04 -20.11 -32.50
N ASP A 98 0.90 -20.11 -31.80
CA ASP A 98 -0.33 -19.50 -32.30
C ASP A 98 -0.30 -17.97 -32.20
N LYS A 99 -1.08 -17.34 -33.09
CA LYS A 99 -1.41 -15.92 -33.02
C LYS A 99 -2.77 -15.73 -32.37
N ILE A 100 -2.77 -15.35 -31.10
CA ILE A 100 -3.99 -15.26 -30.30
C ILE A 100 -4.69 -13.93 -30.55
N VAL A 101 -5.99 -13.98 -30.85
CA VAL A 101 -6.84 -12.80 -31.00
C VAL A 101 -7.98 -12.84 -29.99
N ILE A 102 -8.09 -11.81 -29.16
CA ILE A 102 -9.25 -11.58 -28.29
C ILE A 102 -10.09 -10.45 -28.91
N PRO A 103 -11.23 -10.77 -29.56
CA PRO A 103 -12.04 -9.77 -30.25
C PRO A 103 -12.99 -9.05 -29.29
N ALA A 104 -13.53 -7.92 -29.74
CA ALA A 104 -14.59 -7.21 -29.02
C ALA A 104 -15.93 -7.95 -29.12
N GLY A 105 -16.83 -7.68 -28.17
CA GLY A 105 -18.23 -8.13 -28.22
C GLY A 105 -18.45 -9.57 -27.75
N CYS A 106 -17.43 -10.21 -27.16
CA CYS A 106 -17.60 -11.49 -26.49
C CYS A 106 -18.50 -11.34 -25.25
N THR A 107 -19.36 -12.34 -25.00
CA THR A 107 -20.20 -12.37 -23.81
C THR A 107 -19.37 -12.61 -22.55
N ASN A 108 -18.37 -13.49 -22.63
CA ASN A 108 -17.45 -13.82 -21.55
C ASN A 108 -16.03 -13.52 -22.03
N TYR A 109 -15.33 -12.60 -21.37
CA TYR A 109 -13.93 -12.34 -21.63
C TYR A 109 -13.02 -13.30 -20.84
N PRO A 110 -11.82 -13.60 -21.36
CA PRO A 110 -10.89 -14.51 -20.72
C PRO A 110 -10.42 -14.00 -19.35
N VAL A 111 -10.36 -14.93 -18.40
CA VAL A 111 -9.76 -14.80 -17.08
C VAL A 111 -8.76 -15.94 -16.92
N PHE A 112 -7.53 -15.62 -16.52
CA PHE A 112 -6.50 -16.64 -16.30
C PHE A 112 -6.82 -17.47 -15.05
N ASP A 113 -6.54 -18.76 -15.17
CA ASP A 113 -6.74 -19.83 -14.20
C ASP A 113 -5.41 -20.45 -13.74
N THR A 114 -4.33 -20.14 -14.47
CA THR A 114 -2.94 -20.47 -14.16
C THR A 114 -2.01 -19.52 -14.94
N GLY A 115 -0.71 -19.56 -14.67
CA GLY A 115 0.29 -18.82 -15.45
C GLY A 115 0.28 -19.25 -16.92
N ARG A 116 0.34 -18.30 -17.85
CA ARG A 116 0.27 -18.55 -19.30
C ARG A 116 1.56 -18.13 -20.01
N GLU A 117 2.05 -19.00 -20.88
CA GLU A 117 3.08 -18.69 -21.85
C GLU A 117 2.47 -18.81 -23.24
N VAL A 118 2.62 -17.76 -24.07
CA VAL A 118 1.99 -17.65 -25.38
C VAL A 118 2.95 -17.04 -26.41
N GLY A 119 2.71 -17.31 -27.69
CA GLY A 119 3.45 -16.72 -28.81
C GLY A 119 3.14 -15.26 -28.98
N ASP A 120 2.05 -14.97 -29.70
CA ASP A 120 1.52 -13.63 -29.91
C ASP A 120 0.18 -13.48 -29.19
N LEU A 121 -0.06 -12.32 -28.58
CA LEU A 121 -1.35 -11.98 -27.95
C LEU A 121 -1.83 -10.61 -28.41
N ASN A 122 -2.96 -10.59 -29.13
CA ASN A 122 -3.61 -9.38 -29.60
C ASN A 122 -4.99 -9.19 -28.94
N ILE A 123 -5.07 -8.21 -28.03
CA ILE A 123 -6.30 -7.78 -27.37
C ILE A 123 -6.88 -6.60 -28.15
N MET A 124 -7.98 -6.83 -28.88
CA MET A 124 -8.58 -5.83 -29.77
C MET A 124 -9.30 -4.70 -29.00
N PRO A 125 -9.57 -3.53 -29.63
CA PRO A 125 -10.32 -2.46 -28.99
C PRO A 125 -11.68 -2.91 -28.46
N GLY A 126 -11.95 -2.67 -27.18
CA GLY A 126 -13.17 -3.09 -26.49
C GLY A 126 -13.18 -4.55 -26.00
N ALA A 127 -12.10 -5.31 -26.23
CA ALA A 127 -11.87 -6.63 -25.64
C ALA A 127 -11.19 -6.51 -24.27
N LYS A 128 -11.21 -7.60 -23.48
CA LYS A 128 -10.62 -7.63 -22.14
C LYS A 128 -9.88 -8.95 -21.88
N VAL A 129 -8.80 -8.90 -21.10
CA VAL A 129 -8.14 -10.06 -20.49
C VAL A 129 -7.81 -9.73 -19.04
N SER A 130 -8.24 -10.58 -18.10
CA SER A 130 -7.82 -10.51 -16.69
C SER A 130 -6.81 -11.61 -16.38
N LEU A 131 -5.71 -11.22 -15.75
CA LEU A 131 -4.63 -12.10 -15.32
C LEU A 131 -4.91 -12.80 -13.99
N ASN A 132 -5.82 -12.27 -13.16
CA ASN A 132 -6.37 -12.95 -11.98
C ASN A 132 -5.29 -13.51 -11.03
N GLY A 133 -4.21 -12.77 -10.81
CA GLY A 133 -3.10 -13.19 -9.95
C GLY A 133 -2.04 -14.08 -10.63
N PHE A 134 -2.17 -14.37 -11.92
CA PHE A 134 -1.26 -15.26 -12.65
C PHE A 134 -0.33 -14.54 -13.64
N ASN A 135 0.90 -15.05 -13.75
CA ASN A 135 1.91 -14.50 -14.65
C ASN A 135 1.56 -14.75 -16.13
N LEU A 136 1.99 -13.82 -16.98
CA LEU A 136 1.89 -13.92 -18.44
C LEU A 136 3.31 -13.82 -19.02
N THR A 137 3.68 -14.75 -19.91
CA THR A 137 4.87 -14.64 -20.75
C THR A 137 4.46 -14.62 -22.21
N VAL A 138 4.86 -13.58 -22.94
CA VAL A 138 4.62 -13.44 -24.39
C VAL A 138 5.97 -13.52 -25.10
N THR A 139 6.15 -14.56 -25.92
CA THR A 139 7.45 -14.85 -26.56
C THR A 139 7.68 -14.04 -27.84
N ASN A 140 6.59 -13.60 -28.49
CA ASN A 140 6.58 -12.72 -29.66
C ASN A 140 5.89 -11.39 -29.31
N GLU A 141 4.95 -10.91 -30.14
CA GLU A 141 4.30 -9.61 -29.95
C GLU A 141 3.17 -9.65 -28.91
N LEU A 142 3.24 -8.74 -27.92
CA LEU A 142 2.09 -8.39 -27.09
C LEU A 142 1.47 -7.09 -27.61
N LYS A 143 0.24 -7.16 -28.11
CA LYS A 143 -0.53 -6.02 -28.60
C LYS A 143 -1.82 -5.84 -27.80
N VAL A 144 -1.97 -4.68 -27.18
CA VAL A 144 -3.11 -4.36 -26.31
C VAL A 144 -3.74 -3.04 -26.77
N ALA A 145 -4.87 -3.16 -27.46
CA ALA A 145 -5.75 -2.04 -27.79
C ALA A 145 -7.08 -2.09 -27.00
N GLY A 146 -7.32 -3.16 -26.23
CA GLY A 146 -8.42 -3.30 -25.26
C GLY A 146 -7.94 -3.14 -23.82
N ASP A 147 -8.57 -3.86 -22.88
CA ASP A 147 -8.19 -3.88 -21.47
C ASP A 147 -7.28 -5.08 -21.16
N LEU A 148 -6.10 -4.83 -20.60
CA LEU A 148 -5.30 -5.82 -19.88
C LEU A 148 -5.37 -5.53 -18.38
N ILE A 149 -5.76 -6.50 -17.57
CA ILE A 149 -6.06 -6.31 -16.15
C ILE A 149 -5.17 -7.24 -15.32
N ALA A 150 -4.28 -6.66 -14.51
CA ALA A 150 -3.58 -7.34 -13.44
C ALA A 150 -4.31 -7.10 -12.11
N ASP A 151 -4.30 -8.10 -11.22
CA ASP A 151 -5.10 -8.09 -10.00
C ASP A 151 -4.22 -8.06 -8.73
N ALA A 152 -2.94 -8.43 -8.83
CA ALA A 152 -2.02 -8.55 -7.70
C ALA A 152 -0.58 -8.14 -8.05
N THR A 153 0.38 -9.06 -7.88
CA THR A 153 1.83 -8.86 -8.07
C THR A 153 2.36 -9.69 -9.24
N GLU A 154 1.53 -9.93 -10.25
CA GLU A 154 1.85 -10.77 -11.40
C GLU A 154 3.01 -10.17 -12.20
N THR A 155 3.77 -11.05 -12.86
CA THR A 155 4.79 -10.64 -13.84
C THR A 155 4.25 -10.85 -15.26
N ILE A 156 4.27 -9.79 -16.06
CA ILE A 156 4.03 -9.81 -17.50
C ILE A 156 5.40 -9.73 -18.17
N THR A 157 5.87 -10.86 -18.70
CA THR A 157 7.15 -10.98 -19.39
C THR A 157 6.93 -10.83 -20.89
N VAL A 158 7.61 -9.87 -21.52
CA VAL A 158 7.57 -9.66 -22.98
C VAL A 158 8.95 -9.88 -23.56
N ILE A 159 9.08 -10.85 -24.47
CA ILE A 159 10.38 -11.26 -25.02
C ILE A 159 10.79 -10.43 -26.23
N THR A 160 9.85 -9.97 -27.05
CA THR A 160 10.13 -9.09 -28.20
C THR A 160 9.39 -7.75 -28.07
N ASP A 161 8.43 -7.46 -28.95
CA ASP A 161 7.79 -6.16 -29.09
C ASP A 161 6.53 -6.03 -28.23
N LEU A 162 6.33 -4.82 -27.71
CA LEU A 162 5.17 -4.43 -26.90
C LEU A 162 4.47 -3.23 -27.53
N ASP A 163 3.18 -3.38 -27.82
CA ASP A 163 2.34 -2.30 -28.33
C ASP A 163 1.06 -2.13 -27.51
N MET A 164 1.03 -1.14 -26.61
CA MET A 164 -0.13 -0.80 -25.79
C MET A 164 -1.00 0.32 -26.40
N THR A 165 -0.78 0.68 -27.67
CA THR A 165 -1.41 1.85 -28.29
C THR A 165 -2.93 1.72 -28.35
N GLY A 166 -3.62 2.70 -27.77
CA GLY A 166 -5.08 2.78 -27.73
C GLY A 166 -5.73 1.84 -26.73
N GLY A 167 -4.95 1.09 -25.97
CA GLY A 167 -5.42 0.19 -24.91
C GLY A 167 -5.53 0.84 -23.55
N ASN A 168 -5.90 0.03 -22.57
CA ASN A 168 -5.93 0.36 -21.16
C ASN A 168 -5.24 -0.74 -20.35
N PHE A 169 -4.53 -0.34 -19.30
CA PHE A 169 -3.81 -1.26 -18.43
C PHE A 169 -4.13 -0.97 -16.96
N GLU A 170 -4.80 -1.92 -16.32
CA GLU A 170 -5.01 -1.91 -14.87
C GLU A 170 -3.82 -2.64 -14.24
N ALA A 171 -2.78 -1.89 -13.89
CA ALA A 171 -1.48 -2.46 -13.53
C ALA A 171 -1.40 -3.15 -12.17
N ALA A 172 -2.35 -2.91 -11.25
CA ALA A 172 -2.25 -3.29 -9.84
C ALA A 172 -0.84 -3.06 -9.26
N ARG A 173 -0.18 -4.10 -8.74
CA ARG A 173 1.23 -4.09 -8.32
C ARG A 173 2.10 -5.00 -9.19
N SER A 174 1.70 -5.18 -10.45
CA SER A 174 2.38 -6.06 -11.39
C SER A 174 3.76 -5.57 -11.81
N THR A 175 4.55 -6.49 -12.36
CA THR A 175 5.84 -6.19 -12.98
C THR A 175 5.74 -6.42 -14.48
N LEU A 176 5.99 -5.38 -15.28
CA LEU A 176 6.31 -5.54 -16.69
C LEU A 176 7.80 -5.86 -16.82
N LEU A 177 8.13 -7.10 -17.15
CA LEU A 177 9.50 -7.57 -17.39
C LEU A 177 9.78 -7.59 -18.90
N LEU A 178 10.67 -6.73 -19.35
CA LEU A 178 11.20 -6.78 -20.71
C LEU A 178 12.38 -7.77 -20.72
N ALA A 179 12.28 -8.88 -21.46
CA ALA A 179 13.24 -10.00 -21.42
C ALA A 179 13.70 -10.44 -22.82
N GLY A 180 14.74 -11.26 -22.95
CA GLY A 180 15.25 -11.72 -24.26
C GLY A 180 16.38 -10.85 -24.82
N VAL A 181 16.95 -11.26 -25.95
CA VAL A 181 18.28 -10.79 -26.40
C VAL A 181 18.26 -9.72 -27.49
N ASP A 182 17.17 -9.65 -28.26
CA ASP A 182 17.04 -8.74 -29.40
C ASP A 182 16.62 -7.32 -28.98
N THR A 183 16.96 -6.34 -29.82
CA THR A 183 16.44 -4.97 -29.76
C THR A 183 14.92 -5.02 -29.89
N ARG A 184 14.24 -4.24 -29.04
CA ARG A 184 12.77 -4.24 -28.96
C ARG A 184 12.18 -2.86 -29.02
N THR A 185 11.02 -2.78 -29.67
CA THR A 185 10.18 -1.59 -29.69
C THR A 185 9.15 -1.69 -28.57
N VAL A 186 9.09 -0.65 -27.72
CA VAL A 186 8.19 -0.62 -26.57
C VAL A 186 7.31 0.63 -26.62
N LYS A 187 6.02 0.45 -26.91
CA LYS A 187 5.00 1.52 -26.90
C LYS A 187 4.11 1.36 -25.69
N LEU A 188 4.25 2.27 -24.74
CA LEU A 188 3.54 2.23 -23.46
C LEU A 188 2.38 3.23 -23.36
N ASP A 189 2.19 4.04 -24.41
CA ASP A 189 1.05 4.94 -24.66
C ASP A 189 0.63 5.86 -23.49
N ASN A 190 1.60 6.35 -22.71
CA ASN A 190 1.35 7.17 -21.52
C ASN A 190 0.44 6.49 -20.48
N LEU A 191 0.37 5.17 -20.45
CA LEU A 191 -0.36 4.39 -19.45
C LEU A 191 0.40 4.35 -18.12
N ASN A 192 -0.29 3.88 -17.08
CA ASN A 192 0.26 3.68 -15.74
C ASN A 192 0.76 2.25 -15.59
N TYR A 193 1.98 2.10 -15.11
CA TYR A 193 2.60 0.83 -14.77
C TYR A 193 2.99 0.87 -13.29
N TYR A 194 3.04 -0.28 -12.63
CA TYR A 194 3.59 -0.32 -11.29
C TYR A 194 5.12 -0.41 -11.37
N ARG A 195 5.66 -1.56 -11.79
CA ARG A 195 7.10 -1.74 -11.99
C ARG A 195 7.42 -2.10 -13.44
N ILE A 196 8.42 -1.43 -14.01
CA ILE A 196 9.04 -1.80 -15.28
C ILE A 196 10.46 -2.30 -14.98
N MET A 197 10.74 -3.55 -15.33
CA MET A 197 12.06 -4.16 -15.18
C MET A 197 12.69 -4.45 -16.54
N ILE A 198 13.91 -3.97 -16.72
CA ILE A 198 14.76 -4.34 -17.84
C ILE A 198 15.50 -5.61 -17.47
N GLY A 199 15.21 -6.70 -18.17
CA GLY A 199 15.76 -8.02 -17.90
C GLY A 199 17.26 -8.13 -18.16
N PRO A 200 17.94 -9.11 -17.53
CA PRO A 200 19.40 -9.26 -17.57
C PRO A 200 19.95 -9.57 -18.96
N ASP A 201 19.14 -10.17 -19.84
CA ASP A 201 19.58 -10.57 -21.20
C ASP A 201 19.33 -9.50 -22.28
N VAL A 202 18.58 -8.44 -21.94
CA VAL A 202 18.21 -7.38 -22.90
C VAL A 202 19.39 -6.49 -23.26
N SER A 203 19.77 -6.42 -24.53
CA SER A 203 20.85 -5.52 -24.97
C SER A 203 20.35 -4.08 -25.21
N GLU A 204 19.16 -3.93 -25.77
CA GLU A 204 18.62 -2.63 -26.20
C GLU A 204 17.10 -2.55 -26.04
N VAL A 205 16.61 -1.38 -25.60
CA VAL A 205 15.18 -1.06 -25.48
C VAL A 205 14.91 0.33 -26.05
N ASP A 206 13.97 0.39 -27.00
CA ASP A 206 13.51 1.65 -27.58
C ASP A 206 12.10 1.99 -27.05
N PHE A 207 12.02 2.97 -26.14
CA PHE A 207 10.76 3.53 -25.67
C PHE A 207 10.24 4.58 -26.65
N ILE A 208 9.16 4.24 -27.36
CA ILE A 208 8.60 5.07 -28.44
C ILE A 208 7.64 6.15 -27.91
N ASP A 209 6.99 5.88 -26.79
CA ASP A 209 6.03 6.78 -26.14
C ASP A 209 6.38 6.95 -24.66
N GLY A 210 5.81 8.01 -24.07
CA GLY A 210 5.91 8.24 -22.63
C GLY A 210 5.16 7.19 -21.81
N PHE A 211 5.39 7.21 -20.50
CA PHE A 211 4.67 6.37 -19.54
C PHE A 211 4.72 6.98 -18.14
N TYR A 212 3.85 6.48 -17.27
CA TYR A 212 3.89 6.68 -15.82
C TYR A 212 4.26 5.35 -15.18
N ALA A 213 5.25 5.30 -14.30
CA ALA A 213 5.53 4.12 -13.50
C ALA A 213 5.85 4.45 -12.04
N THR A 214 5.53 3.55 -11.12
CA THR A 214 6.07 3.63 -9.76
C THR A 214 7.57 3.39 -9.77
N GLU A 215 8.05 2.40 -10.52
CA GLU A 215 9.48 2.06 -10.56
C GLU A 215 9.94 1.71 -11.97
N LEU A 216 11.09 2.26 -12.38
CA LEU A 216 11.90 1.72 -13.48
C LEU A 216 13.20 1.15 -12.93
N ARG A 217 13.47 -0.13 -13.21
CA ARG A 217 14.68 -0.83 -12.77
C ARG A 217 15.46 -1.43 -13.93
N CYS A 218 16.76 -1.15 -13.96
CA CYS A 218 17.73 -1.72 -14.87
C CYS A 218 19.04 -2.00 -14.12
N GLU A 219 19.49 -3.25 -14.12
CA GLU A 219 20.71 -3.67 -13.41
C GLU A 219 21.69 -4.31 -14.40
N VAL A 220 22.90 -3.75 -14.48
CA VAL A 220 23.92 -4.12 -15.46
C VAL A 220 25.30 -4.11 -14.81
N PRO A 221 25.61 -5.06 -13.92
CA PRO A 221 26.93 -5.13 -13.30
C PRO A 221 28.04 -5.46 -14.32
N THR A 222 27.69 -6.17 -15.40
CA THR A 222 28.59 -6.51 -16.51
C THR A 222 27.86 -6.38 -17.84
N GLY A 223 28.62 -6.14 -18.91
CA GLY A 223 28.06 -5.89 -20.24
C GLY A 223 27.55 -4.45 -20.41
N THR A 224 26.78 -4.24 -21.48
CA THR A 224 26.24 -2.92 -21.84
C THR A 224 24.78 -3.06 -22.23
N LYS A 225 23.92 -2.16 -21.73
CA LYS A 225 22.53 -2.01 -22.16
C LYS A 225 22.27 -0.58 -22.64
N THR A 226 21.52 -0.45 -23.72
CA THR A 226 21.07 0.85 -24.24
C THR A 226 19.57 1.00 -24.04
N LEU A 227 19.17 2.09 -23.38
CA LEU A 227 17.78 2.54 -23.28
C LEU A 227 17.63 3.82 -24.10
N THR A 228 16.91 3.73 -25.21
CA THR A 228 16.59 4.87 -26.07
C THR A 228 15.20 5.40 -25.72
N PHE A 229 15.12 6.71 -25.48
CA PHE A 229 13.89 7.40 -25.15
C PHE A 229 13.46 8.29 -26.31
N ALA A 230 12.20 8.19 -26.71
CA ALA A 230 11.65 9.02 -27.76
C ALA A 230 11.81 10.53 -27.46
N SER A 231 12.46 11.24 -28.38
CA SER A 231 12.73 12.68 -28.24
C SER A 231 11.44 13.48 -28.03
N GLY A 232 11.44 14.41 -27.07
CA GLY A 232 10.29 15.25 -26.72
C GLY A 232 9.17 14.54 -25.94
N LYS A 233 9.24 13.22 -25.72
CA LYS A 233 8.29 12.48 -24.87
C LYS A 233 8.67 12.61 -23.40
N LYS A 234 7.69 12.38 -22.52
CA LYS A 234 7.83 12.47 -21.07
C LYS A 234 7.69 11.12 -20.40
N PHE A 235 8.64 10.81 -19.52
CA PHE A 235 8.70 9.60 -18.73
C PHE A 235 8.60 9.99 -17.26
N THR A 236 7.51 9.59 -16.60
CA THR A 236 7.24 9.97 -15.22
C THR A 236 7.39 8.77 -14.31
N LEU A 237 8.25 8.89 -13.31
CA LEU A 237 8.61 7.85 -12.37
C LEU A 237 8.42 8.36 -10.95
N ARG A 238 8.02 7.48 -10.04
CA ARG A 238 8.36 7.72 -8.64
C ARG A 238 9.83 7.36 -8.42
N ASP A 239 10.21 6.11 -8.61
CA ASP A 239 11.55 5.61 -8.33
C ASP A 239 12.31 5.21 -9.59
N LEU A 240 13.62 5.47 -9.56
CA LEU A 240 14.55 5.13 -10.64
C LEU A 240 15.74 4.35 -10.06
N TYR A 241 15.87 3.09 -10.48
CA TYR A 241 16.99 2.22 -10.18
C TYR A 241 17.76 1.90 -11.45
N LEU A 242 18.91 2.56 -11.64
CA LEU A 242 19.83 2.29 -12.74
C LEU A 242 21.17 1.87 -12.15
N LEU A 243 21.36 0.55 -12.02
CA LEU A 243 22.47 -0.04 -11.29
C LEU A 243 23.51 -0.62 -12.27
N GLY A 244 24.29 0.26 -12.88
CA GLY A 244 25.40 -0.12 -13.76
C GLY A 244 26.71 -0.40 -13.02
N SER A 245 27.70 -0.93 -13.74
CA SER A 245 29.08 -1.10 -13.30
C SER A 245 29.71 0.21 -12.81
N THR A 246 30.51 0.11 -11.74
CA THR A 246 31.24 1.23 -11.13
C THR A 246 32.58 1.52 -11.81
N ASP A 247 33.08 0.62 -12.66
CA ASP A 247 34.38 0.76 -13.35
C ASP A 247 34.24 1.52 -14.67
N SER A 248 33.15 1.27 -15.38
CA SER A 248 32.80 1.94 -16.64
C SER A 248 31.29 1.95 -16.84
N PRO A 249 30.71 3.05 -17.36
CA PRO A 249 29.28 3.11 -17.59
C PRO A 249 28.78 1.99 -18.50
N SER A 250 27.80 1.24 -18.01
CA SER A 250 27.23 0.05 -18.65
C SER A 250 25.76 0.24 -19.02
N ILE A 251 25.12 1.29 -18.51
CA ILE A 251 23.76 1.69 -18.90
C ILE A 251 23.85 2.95 -19.73
N LEU A 252 23.44 2.88 -20.99
CA LEU A 252 23.43 4.01 -21.91
C LEU A 252 22.01 4.54 -22.01
N LEU A 253 21.82 5.82 -21.70
CA LEU A 253 20.53 6.50 -21.85
C LEU A 253 20.65 7.48 -23.04
N ARG A 254 19.82 7.31 -24.06
CA ARG A 254 19.91 8.07 -25.32
C ARG A 254 18.57 8.68 -25.72
N SER A 255 18.63 9.81 -26.41
CA SER A 255 17.48 10.30 -27.18
C SER A 255 17.37 9.54 -28.50
N SER A 256 16.15 9.25 -28.95
CA SER A 256 15.90 8.72 -30.30
C SER A 256 16.26 9.69 -31.42
N ASN A 257 16.44 10.98 -31.09
CA ASN A 257 16.93 12.02 -32.00
C ASN A 257 18.04 12.83 -31.31
N PRO A 258 19.32 12.47 -31.51
CA PRO A 258 20.46 13.12 -30.84
C PRO A 258 20.43 14.64 -30.92
N GLY A 259 20.68 15.32 -29.80
CA GLY A 259 20.58 16.78 -29.67
C GLY A 259 19.17 17.30 -29.38
N THR A 260 18.15 16.45 -29.35
CA THR A 260 16.79 16.80 -28.90
C THR A 260 16.48 16.11 -27.59
N SER A 261 16.09 16.87 -26.56
CA SER A 261 15.88 16.31 -25.23
C SER A 261 14.69 15.35 -25.15
N TRP A 262 14.83 14.27 -24.37
CA TRP A 262 13.73 13.51 -23.79
C TRP A 262 13.47 14.02 -22.36
N LEU A 263 12.22 13.98 -21.89
CA LEU A 263 11.83 14.54 -20.59
C LEU A 263 11.71 13.44 -19.54
N LEU A 264 12.35 13.62 -18.40
CA LEU A 264 12.29 12.70 -17.27
C LEU A 264 11.75 13.41 -16.03
N GLU A 265 10.78 12.83 -15.35
CA GLU A 265 10.30 13.31 -14.06
C GLU A 265 10.45 12.18 -13.05
N VAL A 266 11.41 12.29 -12.13
CA VAL A 266 11.54 11.35 -11.01
C VAL A 266 11.20 12.07 -9.72
N ASN A 267 10.18 11.59 -9.01
CA ASN A 267 9.65 12.28 -7.82
C ASN A 267 10.05 11.62 -6.48
N GLY A 268 10.58 10.40 -6.52
CA GLY A 268 10.93 9.57 -5.37
C GLY A 268 12.41 9.22 -5.30
N HIS A 269 12.72 7.95 -5.07
CA HIS A 269 14.08 7.46 -4.86
C HIS A 269 14.87 7.40 -6.17
N ARG A 270 16.14 7.84 -6.13
CA ARG A 270 17.08 7.81 -7.26
C ARG A 270 18.33 7.04 -6.86
N ASP A 271 18.44 5.78 -7.26
CA ASP A 271 19.70 5.02 -7.18
C ASP A 271 20.24 4.84 -8.60
N VAL A 272 21.13 5.77 -8.97
CA VAL A 272 21.66 5.87 -10.33
C VAL A 272 23.19 5.80 -10.28
N ARG A 273 23.74 4.74 -10.88
CA ARG A 273 25.17 4.48 -10.95
C ARG A 273 25.57 3.86 -12.28
N GLY A 274 26.78 4.16 -12.74
CA GLY A 274 27.31 3.54 -13.96
C GLY A 274 26.53 3.87 -15.23
N VAL A 275 25.93 5.06 -15.31
CA VAL A 275 25.16 5.50 -16.48
C VAL A 275 25.97 6.41 -17.39
N ASN A 276 25.77 6.31 -18.69
CA ASN A 276 26.21 7.29 -19.67
C ASN A 276 24.95 7.89 -20.29
N VAL A 277 24.68 9.16 -20.02
CA VAL A 277 23.41 9.81 -20.40
C VAL A 277 23.67 10.99 -21.35
N SER A 278 22.83 11.13 -22.36
CA SER A 278 22.78 12.32 -23.22
C SER A 278 21.34 12.78 -23.45
N ASP A 279 21.19 14.09 -23.67
CA ASP A 279 19.93 14.74 -24.06
C ASP A 279 18.76 14.50 -23.06
N SER A 280 19.02 14.35 -21.76
CA SER A 280 17.98 14.16 -20.75
C SER A 280 17.59 15.48 -20.07
N ASP A 281 16.32 15.87 -20.13
CA ASP A 281 15.79 16.97 -19.33
C ASP A 281 15.01 16.44 -18.12
N ALA A 282 15.67 16.39 -16.96
CA ALA A 282 15.09 15.93 -15.71
C ALA A 282 14.50 17.07 -14.83
N ARG A 283 14.43 18.31 -15.34
CA ARG A 283 13.93 19.47 -14.57
C ARG A 283 12.50 19.36 -14.05
N PRO A 284 11.57 18.59 -14.67
CA PRO A 284 10.25 18.39 -14.09
C PRO A 284 10.25 17.67 -12.73
N GLY A 285 11.28 16.87 -12.41
CA GLY A 285 11.37 16.11 -11.16
C GLY A 285 12.51 16.57 -10.23
N LEU A 286 12.88 15.71 -9.29
CA LEU A 286 14.02 15.91 -8.41
C LEU A 286 15.35 15.81 -9.17
N THR A 287 16.38 16.48 -8.66
CA THR A 287 17.74 16.33 -9.20
C THR A 287 18.18 14.87 -9.12
N ILE A 288 18.73 14.35 -10.21
CA ILE A 288 19.19 12.96 -10.32
C ILE A 288 20.68 12.90 -9.99
N PRO A 289 21.08 12.35 -8.82
CA PRO A 289 22.46 12.05 -8.52
C PRO A 289 22.90 10.78 -9.26
N ALA A 290 23.92 10.89 -10.10
CA ALA A 290 24.45 9.80 -10.91
C ALA A 290 25.92 9.56 -10.57
N SER A 291 26.19 8.53 -9.78
CA SER A 291 27.55 8.16 -9.38
C SER A 291 28.25 7.30 -10.45
N TYR A 292 29.58 7.32 -10.54
CA TYR A 292 30.34 6.51 -11.51
C TYR A 292 29.85 6.67 -12.97
N SER A 293 29.34 7.86 -13.30
CA SER A 293 28.54 8.10 -14.50
C SER A 293 29.17 9.15 -15.41
N VAL A 294 28.78 9.15 -16.69
CA VAL A 294 29.27 10.06 -17.73
C VAL A 294 28.15 10.97 -18.21
N ASN A 295 28.40 12.28 -18.12
CA ASN A 295 27.56 13.33 -18.71
C ASN A 295 27.92 13.55 -20.19
N ASN A 296 27.22 12.87 -21.10
CA ASN A 296 27.45 12.98 -22.53
C ASN A 296 26.66 14.15 -23.17
N SER A 297 26.68 15.32 -22.53
CA SER A 297 26.04 16.59 -22.93
C SER A 297 24.51 16.58 -23.02
N GLY A 298 23.90 17.77 -23.04
CA GLY A 298 22.44 17.93 -23.20
C GLY A 298 21.60 17.51 -21.99
N ASN A 299 22.22 17.31 -20.82
CA ASN A 299 21.55 16.84 -19.61
C ASN A 299 21.25 17.99 -18.64
N TYR A 300 20.01 18.07 -18.15
CA TYR A 300 19.55 19.10 -17.22
C TYR A 300 18.99 18.46 -15.94
N ASN A 301 19.29 19.05 -14.78
CA ASN A 301 18.91 18.53 -13.46
C ASN A 301 19.54 17.18 -13.08
N TRP A 302 20.74 16.92 -13.59
CA TRP A 302 21.61 15.81 -13.21
C TRP A 302 22.85 16.32 -12.48
N THR A 303 23.31 15.60 -11.47
CA THR A 303 24.61 15.83 -10.81
C THR A 303 25.46 14.56 -10.87
N PHE A 304 26.72 14.71 -11.27
CA PHE A 304 27.65 13.59 -11.50
C PHE A 304 28.76 13.53 -10.44
N ASP A 305 28.71 14.47 -9.51
CA ASP A 305 29.67 14.79 -8.47
C ASP A 305 28.94 15.06 -7.14
N ALA A 306 27.76 14.48 -6.98
CA ALA A 306 26.92 14.67 -5.79
C ALA A 306 27.69 14.32 -4.51
N GLU A 307 27.54 15.17 -3.49
CA GLU A 307 28.07 14.92 -2.16
C GLU A 307 27.21 13.85 -1.46
N VAL A 308 27.67 12.60 -1.53
CA VAL A 308 27.08 11.45 -0.82
C VAL A 308 28.00 11.06 0.33
N SER A 309 27.44 10.94 1.53
CA SER A 309 28.16 10.46 2.71
C SER A 309 27.45 9.23 3.29
N THR A 310 28.17 8.13 3.32
CA THR A 310 27.69 6.83 3.80
C THR A 310 28.08 6.65 5.26
N TRP A 311 27.13 6.20 6.07
CA TRP A 311 27.37 5.88 7.46
C TRP A 311 28.14 4.58 7.61
N ASN A 312 29.35 4.67 8.16
CA ASN A 312 30.16 3.50 8.51
C ASN A 312 29.90 3.06 9.96
N GLY A 313 29.78 4.02 10.89
CA GLY A 313 29.53 3.74 12.31
C GLY A 313 30.65 2.95 13.03
N ASN A 314 31.87 2.99 12.50
CA ASN A 314 32.99 2.16 12.98
C ASN A 314 33.58 2.59 14.33
N VAL A 315 33.34 3.83 14.78
CA VAL A 315 33.90 4.36 16.04
C VAL A 315 32.87 4.33 17.15
N ASN A 316 31.67 4.84 16.88
CA ASN A 316 30.55 4.89 17.80
C ASN A 316 29.24 5.15 17.02
N ASN A 317 28.11 5.29 17.72
CA ASN A 317 26.81 5.52 17.10
C ASN A 317 26.48 7.00 16.85
N ARG A 318 27.39 7.95 17.06
CA ARG A 318 27.06 9.38 17.06
C ARG A 318 27.17 9.97 15.66
N PHE A 319 26.08 10.56 15.16
CA PHE A 319 26.05 11.30 13.89
C PHE A 319 27.13 12.38 13.82
N HIS A 320 27.38 13.06 14.95
CA HIS A 320 28.26 14.23 15.04
C HIS A 320 29.76 13.88 15.13
N ASP A 321 30.14 12.61 15.05
CA ASP A 321 31.54 12.19 14.98
C ASP A 321 31.96 12.01 13.50
N PRO A 322 32.87 12.85 12.97
CA PRO A 322 33.27 12.79 11.56
C PRO A 322 33.90 11.46 11.16
N ASN A 323 34.48 10.72 12.11
CA ASN A 323 35.16 9.44 11.82
C ASN A 323 34.19 8.28 11.53
N ASN A 324 32.89 8.48 11.76
CA ASN A 324 31.87 7.50 11.40
C ASN A 324 31.39 7.62 9.94
N TRP A 325 31.82 8.62 9.19
CA TRP A 325 31.34 8.92 7.85
C TRP A 325 32.37 8.57 6.77
N SER A 326 31.91 8.09 5.60
CA SER A 326 32.79 7.73 4.48
C SER A 326 33.60 8.92 3.96
N THR A 327 33.09 10.14 4.11
CA THR A 327 33.77 11.39 3.74
C THR A 327 34.76 11.89 4.79
N GLY A 328 34.79 11.31 5.99
CA GLY A 328 35.57 11.82 7.12
C GLY A 328 35.09 13.19 7.65
N THR A 329 33.86 13.59 7.29
CA THR A 329 33.24 14.86 7.68
C THR A 329 31.80 14.61 8.13
N VAL A 330 31.30 15.43 9.06
CA VAL A 330 29.89 15.35 9.47
C VAL A 330 29.01 15.92 8.35
N PRO A 331 27.97 15.20 7.88
CA PRO A 331 27.07 15.67 6.83
C PRO A 331 26.37 16.98 7.17
N GLY A 332 26.19 17.84 6.17
CA GLY A 332 25.53 19.13 6.29
C GLY A 332 24.38 19.33 5.29
N PRO A 333 23.87 20.58 5.13
CA PRO A 333 22.63 20.85 4.39
C PRO A 333 22.64 20.54 2.88
N GLY A 334 23.81 20.28 2.31
CA GLY A 334 23.97 19.87 0.90
C GLY A 334 24.28 18.38 0.72
N THR A 335 24.47 17.65 1.82
CA THR A 335 24.93 16.26 1.80
C THR A 335 23.74 15.29 1.73
N ARG A 336 23.85 14.28 0.85
CA ARG A 336 22.95 13.13 0.81
C ARG A 336 23.51 12.04 1.72
N VAL A 337 22.72 11.62 2.69
CA VAL A 337 23.12 10.64 3.71
C VAL A 337 22.56 9.28 3.34
N PHE A 338 23.42 8.27 3.32
CA PHE A 338 23.03 6.87 3.13
C PHE A 338 23.43 6.02 4.33
N VAL A 339 22.48 5.24 4.86
CA VAL A 339 22.68 4.33 5.99
C VAL A 339 22.18 2.94 5.61
N ASP A 340 23.10 2.10 5.19
CA ASP A 340 22.85 0.74 4.68
C ASP A 340 23.47 -0.36 5.55
N GLY A 341 24.54 -0.06 6.28
CA GLY A 341 25.22 -1.02 7.16
C GLY A 341 24.55 -1.27 8.52
N PRO A 342 24.97 -2.31 9.25
CA PRO A 342 24.31 -2.78 10.48
C PRO A 342 24.58 -1.90 11.71
N ASN A 343 25.56 -0.98 11.64
CA ASN A 343 25.96 -0.15 12.77
C ASN A 343 24.92 0.95 13.04
N PRO A 344 24.38 1.07 14.26
CA PRO A 344 23.31 2.02 14.55
C PRO A 344 23.82 3.47 14.50
N LEU A 345 22.97 4.38 14.03
CA LEU A 345 23.21 5.82 13.99
C LEU A 345 22.28 6.53 14.97
N THR A 346 22.78 7.50 15.72
CA THR A 346 22.02 8.35 16.64
C THR A 346 22.33 9.83 16.44
N ILE A 347 21.29 10.63 16.19
CA ILE A 347 21.34 12.08 16.09
C ILE A 347 20.90 12.68 17.43
N THR A 348 21.77 13.43 18.10
CA THR A 348 21.51 14.01 19.45
C THR A 348 21.58 15.53 19.50
N GLY A 349 21.79 16.19 18.37
CA GLY A 349 21.80 17.64 18.21
C GLY A 349 21.20 18.01 16.86
N THR A 350 20.79 19.26 16.68
CA THR A 350 20.11 19.73 15.46
C THR A 350 20.92 19.42 14.20
N VAL A 351 20.25 18.89 13.19
CA VAL A 351 20.86 18.53 11.89
C VAL A 351 19.97 19.03 10.76
N THR A 352 20.58 19.61 9.73
CA THR A 352 19.97 19.82 8.42
C THR A 352 20.79 19.08 7.38
N ILE A 353 20.15 18.24 6.59
CA ILE A 353 20.76 17.48 5.48
C ILE A 353 19.91 17.62 4.21
N LEU A 354 20.49 17.25 3.07
CA LEU A 354 19.76 17.30 1.81
C LEU A 354 18.79 16.12 1.68
N GLU A 355 19.28 14.91 1.91
CA GLU A 355 18.51 13.67 1.75
C GLU A 355 18.94 12.63 2.80
N LEU A 356 18.02 11.78 3.24
CA LEU A 356 18.29 10.66 4.15
C LEU A 356 17.69 9.38 3.56
N THR A 357 18.55 8.43 3.22
CA THR A 357 18.15 7.09 2.76
C THR A 357 18.64 6.03 3.74
N ILE A 358 17.76 5.12 4.15
CA ILE A 358 18.05 4.07 5.14
C ILE A 358 17.60 2.72 4.59
N GLY A 359 18.46 1.71 4.64
CA GLY A 359 18.16 0.34 4.18
C GLY A 359 18.49 0.11 2.70
N GLY A 360 17.88 -0.92 2.12
CA GLY A 360 18.00 -1.28 0.70
C GLY A 360 18.96 -2.44 0.40
N GLY A 361 19.64 -2.96 1.42
CA GLY A 361 20.49 -4.16 1.34
C GLY A 361 20.02 -5.27 2.28
N ASP A 362 20.89 -6.26 2.47
CA ASP A 362 20.63 -7.42 3.35
C ASP A 362 20.72 -7.08 4.85
N ASP A 363 21.42 -5.99 5.18
CA ASP A 363 21.54 -5.49 6.55
C ASP A 363 20.26 -4.79 7.02
N ALA A 364 20.11 -4.66 8.34
CA ALA A 364 18.98 -3.99 8.99
C ALA A 364 19.43 -2.69 9.70
N PRO A 365 19.78 -1.63 8.95
CA PRO A 365 20.27 -0.38 9.52
C PRO A 365 19.21 0.28 10.41
N LYS A 366 19.68 0.93 11.47
CA LYS A 366 18.83 1.60 12.46
C LYS A 366 19.30 3.01 12.75
N VAL A 367 18.45 3.98 12.45
CA VAL A 367 18.70 5.42 12.70
C VAL A 367 17.78 5.90 13.82
N THR A 368 18.34 6.57 14.83
CA THR A 368 17.57 7.19 15.92
C THR A 368 17.75 8.70 15.93
N VAL A 369 16.65 9.44 15.83
CA VAL A 369 16.62 10.90 15.76
C VAL A 369 16.09 11.47 17.07
N ASN A 370 16.99 11.91 17.96
CA ASN A 370 16.68 12.45 19.30
C ASN A 370 16.72 13.99 19.37
N ALA A 371 16.90 14.66 18.24
CA ALA A 371 16.97 16.12 18.12
C ALA A 371 16.28 16.57 16.82
N ASP A 372 16.11 17.88 16.64
CA ASP A 372 15.49 18.45 15.45
C ASP A 372 16.26 18.02 14.19
N LEU A 373 15.53 17.46 13.22
CA LEU A 373 16.06 17.04 11.93
C LEU A 373 15.25 17.69 10.80
N GLU A 374 15.94 18.45 9.96
CA GLU A 374 15.42 18.98 8.70
C GLU A 374 16.06 18.21 7.54
N VAL A 375 15.23 17.63 6.67
CA VAL A 375 15.65 17.01 5.41
C VAL A 375 15.05 17.81 4.25
N ARG A 376 15.89 18.39 3.39
CA ARG A 376 15.41 19.33 2.37
C ARG A 376 14.74 18.67 1.17
N GLU A 377 15.14 17.44 0.85
CA GLU A 377 14.55 16.60 -0.17
C GLU A 377 13.80 15.44 0.51
N ASN A 378 14.32 14.22 0.39
CA ASN A 378 13.58 13.02 0.73
C ASN A 378 14.10 12.36 2.01
N VAL A 379 13.18 11.86 2.83
CA VAL A 379 13.45 10.75 3.73
C VAL A 379 12.94 9.49 3.05
N THR A 380 13.85 8.56 2.76
CA THR A 380 13.53 7.29 2.08
C THR A 380 13.91 6.12 2.98
N LEU A 381 12.92 5.34 3.40
CA LEU A 381 13.13 4.08 4.09
C LEU A 381 12.94 2.96 3.08
N LEU A 382 14.06 2.34 2.69
CA LEU A 382 14.09 1.17 1.83
C LEU A 382 13.91 -0.10 2.67
N ASN A 383 13.79 -1.25 2.01
CA ASN A 383 13.70 -2.56 2.66
C ASN A 383 14.73 -2.73 3.78
N ASN A 384 14.33 -3.37 4.89
CA ASN A 384 15.07 -3.54 6.15
C ASN A 384 15.45 -2.25 6.91
N GLY A 385 15.19 -1.07 6.36
CA GLY A 385 15.51 0.20 6.99
C GLY A 385 14.59 0.52 8.17
N THR A 386 15.18 0.80 9.34
CA THR A 386 14.43 1.26 10.52
C THR A 386 14.80 2.70 10.90
N LEU A 387 13.80 3.58 10.92
CA LEU A 387 13.91 4.94 11.46
C LEU A 387 13.12 5.10 12.75
N ILE A 388 13.82 5.45 13.82
CA ILE A 388 13.25 5.87 15.10
C ILE A 388 13.26 7.39 15.16
N TRP A 389 12.10 8.04 15.00
CA TRP A 389 11.98 9.49 15.01
C TRP A 389 11.32 9.99 16.30
N ASN A 390 12.09 10.59 17.19
CA ASN A 390 11.62 10.93 18.55
C ASN A 390 11.22 12.39 18.75
N LYS A 391 11.58 13.28 17.82
CA LYS A 391 11.37 14.74 17.91
C LYS A 391 10.65 15.27 16.69
N PRO A 392 10.00 16.44 16.77
CA PRO A 392 9.45 17.10 15.60
C PRO A 392 10.51 17.25 14.50
N GLY A 393 10.09 17.10 13.25
CA GLY A 393 10.99 17.16 12.11
C GLY A 393 10.29 17.58 10.82
N THR A 394 11.10 17.92 9.82
CA THR A 394 10.59 18.32 8.50
C THR A 394 11.30 17.57 7.39
N ALA A 395 10.54 17.15 6.38
CA ALA A 395 11.07 16.63 5.11
C ALA A 395 10.29 17.24 3.94
N ASN A 396 10.82 17.23 2.72
CA ASN A 396 9.99 17.55 1.55
C ASN A 396 9.13 16.35 1.16
N ASN A 397 9.71 15.15 1.09
CA ASN A 397 8.97 13.90 0.91
C ASN A 397 9.34 12.84 1.96
N LEU A 398 8.41 11.94 2.24
CA LEU A 398 8.64 10.73 3.04
C LEU A 398 8.18 9.50 2.27
N PHE A 399 9.12 8.61 1.94
CA PHE A 399 8.87 7.34 1.28
C PHE A 399 9.17 6.20 2.23
N ILE A 400 8.20 5.31 2.44
CA ILE A 400 8.33 4.10 3.25
C ILE A 400 8.03 2.92 2.33
N HIS A 401 9.08 2.26 1.87
CA HIS A 401 8.98 1.14 0.95
C HIS A 401 8.65 -0.17 1.68
N ASP A 402 8.39 -1.22 0.89
CA ASP A 402 8.20 -2.59 1.37
C ASP A 402 9.34 -3.01 2.32
N GLY A 403 8.98 -3.61 3.45
CA GLY A 403 9.91 -4.07 4.49
C GLY A 403 10.53 -2.98 5.36
N ALA A 404 10.17 -1.70 5.17
CA ALA A 404 10.69 -0.59 5.94
C ALA A 404 9.84 -0.26 7.19
N LEU A 405 10.48 0.28 8.24
CA LEU A 405 9.83 0.62 9.51
C LEU A 405 10.14 2.06 9.95
N LEU A 406 9.08 2.86 10.14
CA LEU A 406 9.11 4.11 10.89
C LEU A 406 8.46 3.93 12.27
N THR A 407 9.15 4.32 13.34
CA THR A 407 8.65 4.23 14.71
C THR A 407 9.22 5.34 15.58
N HIS A 408 8.82 5.41 16.85
CA HIS A 408 9.49 6.22 17.87
C HIS A 408 9.88 5.35 19.07
N SER A 409 10.72 5.87 19.93
CA SER A 409 11.15 5.18 21.14
C SER A 409 10.00 5.04 22.13
N GLN A 410 10.03 3.97 22.92
CA GLN A 410 9.08 3.71 23.99
C GLN A 410 9.00 4.90 24.97
N ASN A 411 7.81 5.43 25.20
CA ASN A 411 7.60 6.40 26.28
C ASN A 411 7.57 5.71 27.65
N THR A 412 7.71 6.49 28.71
CA THR A 412 7.63 5.97 30.10
C THR A 412 6.40 6.51 30.79
N ALA A 413 6.58 7.44 31.73
CA ALA A 413 5.51 8.08 32.46
C ALA A 413 5.08 9.45 31.93
N THR A 414 5.77 9.90 30.89
CA THR A 414 5.61 11.22 30.29
C THR A 414 5.56 11.06 28.79
N GLU A 415 4.77 11.90 28.13
CA GLU A 415 4.74 11.96 26.67
C GLU A 415 5.97 12.72 26.16
N VAL A 416 6.98 12.00 25.68
CA VAL A 416 8.26 12.55 25.20
C VAL A 416 8.46 12.30 23.72
N TYR A 417 8.07 11.13 23.23
CA TYR A 417 8.35 10.63 21.89
C TYR A 417 7.03 10.44 21.12
N LYS A 418 6.97 11.02 19.93
CA LYS A 418 5.86 10.94 18.97
C LYS A 418 6.47 11.02 17.58
N ILE A 419 5.85 10.39 16.58
CA ILE A 419 6.11 10.77 15.20
C ILE A 419 5.39 12.11 14.99
N ASP A 420 6.12 13.20 14.77
CA ASP A 420 5.56 14.53 14.50
C ASP A 420 6.32 15.15 13.32
N LEU A 421 5.73 15.01 12.12
CA LEU A 421 6.39 15.35 10.86
C LEU A 421 5.58 16.33 10.04
N ALA A 422 6.22 17.42 9.63
CA ALA A 422 5.72 18.31 8.59
C ALA A 422 6.41 17.98 7.27
N ILE A 423 5.60 17.59 6.28
CA ILE A 423 6.06 17.11 4.98
C ILE A 423 5.64 18.12 3.90
N GLY A 424 6.63 18.74 3.24
CA GLY A 424 6.44 19.84 2.30
C GLY A 424 5.71 19.47 1.01
N ASN A 425 5.71 18.19 0.65
CA ASN A 425 5.09 17.67 -0.56
C ASN A 425 4.28 16.39 -0.26
N ALA A 426 4.87 15.21 -0.40
CA ALA A 426 4.15 13.94 -0.40
C ALA A 426 4.65 12.93 0.64
N VAL A 427 3.74 12.08 1.11
CA VAL A 427 4.05 10.87 1.86
C VAL A 427 3.54 9.68 1.06
N GLU A 428 4.40 8.69 0.83
CA GLU A 428 3.98 7.43 0.23
C GLU A 428 4.43 6.27 1.10
N ILE A 429 3.47 5.42 1.47
CA ILE A 429 3.68 4.20 2.25
C ILE A 429 3.28 3.05 1.34
N ASP A 430 4.29 2.34 0.83
CA ASP A 430 4.08 1.19 -0.05
C ASP A 430 3.45 0.02 0.70
N ALA A 431 2.89 -0.94 -0.04
CA ALA A 431 2.53 -2.23 0.52
C ALA A 431 3.75 -2.84 1.23
N GLY A 432 3.55 -3.32 2.47
CA GLY A 432 4.61 -3.85 3.32
C GLY A 432 5.46 -2.80 4.05
N GLY A 433 5.36 -1.50 3.68
CA GLY A 433 5.89 -0.39 4.46
C GLY A 433 5.04 -0.12 5.70
N VAL A 434 5.70 0.14 6.84
CA VAL A 434 5.00 0.22 8.13
C VAL A 434 5.42 1.46 8.93
N ILE A 435 4.42 2.20 9.42
CA ILE A 435 4.56 3.10 10.57
C ILE A 435 3.98 2.36 11.78
N ASP A 436 4.83 1.88 12.69
CA ASP A 436 4.38 1.12 13.86
C ASP A 436 4.82 1.79 15.15
N VAL A 437 3.84 2.31 15.89
CA VAL A 437 4.01 2.83 17.26
C VAL A 437 3.15 2.04 18.25
N THR A 438 2.85 0.76 17.94
CA THR A 438 2.15 -0.16 18.83
C THR A 438 2.88 -0.31 20.15
N GLY A 439 2.17 -0.09 21.25
CA GLY A 439 2.75 -0.14 22.60
C GLY A 439 3.71 1.00 22.94
N MET A 440 3.99 1.95 22.03
CA MET A 440 5.00 2.99 22.27
C MET A 440 4.51 4.17 23.13
N GLY A 441 3.27 4.11 23.59
CA GLY A 441 2.64 5.07 24.51
C GLY A 441 3.13 4.95 25.94
N PHE A 442 2.27 5.29 26.92
CA PHE A 442 2.64 5.14 28.33
C PHE A 442 2.99 3.68 28.63
N LYS A 443 4.09 3.47 29.37
CA LYS A 443 4.62 2.14 29.66
C LYS A 443 4.02 1.55 30.93
N GLY A 444 3.48 0.34 30.84
CA GLY A 444 2.97 -0.41 31.97
C GLY A 444 4.05 -0.77 32.99
N GLN A 445 3.79 -0.51 34.26
CA GLN A 445 4.67 -0.82 35.39
C GLN A 445 3.87 -1.33 36.58
N ARG A 446 4.51 -2.13 37.45
CA ARG A 446 3.89 -2.56 38.71
C ARG A 446 3.81 -1.39 39.70
N ASN A 447 2.72 -1.34 40.48
CA ASN A 447 2.48 -0.40 41.59
C ASN A 447 2.37 1.07 41.18
N PHE A 448 1.25 1.45 40.54
CA PHE A 448 0.94 2.77 39.94
C PHE A 448 1.47 2.92 38.51
N PRO A 449 0.76 2.33 37.53
CA PRO A 449 1.04 2.53 36.12
C PRO A 449 1.00 4.02 35.79
N PRO A 450 1.95 4.52 34.98
CA PRO A 450 1.97 5.93 34.65
C PRO A 450 1.01 6.30 33.51
N GLY A 451 0.64 7.58 33.45
CA GLY A 451 -0.33 8.13 32.49
C GLY A 451 -1.69 8.45 33.14
N PRO A 452 -2.62 9.09 32.41
CA PRO A 452 -3.96 9.35 32.91
C PRO A 452 -4.67 8.01 33.16
N GLY A 453 -5.02 7.73 34.40
CA GLY A 453 -5.96 6.65 34.72
C GLY A 453 -5.39 5.36 35.27
N ALA A 454 -4.11 5.00 35.15
CA ALA A 454 -3.63 3.67 35.59
C ALA A 454 -4.46 2.45 35.07
N VAL A 455 -5.30 2.67 34.06
CA VAL A 455 -6.05 1.67 33.27
C VAL A 455 -6.02 2.14 31.83
N GLY A 456 -6.16 1.22 30.88
CA GLY A 456 -6.14 1.53 29.46
C GLY A 456 -7.36 2.34 29.03
N THR A 457 -7.38 3.64 29.32
CA THR A 457 -8.38 4.61 28.82
C THR A 457 -7.66 5.65 27.97
N TYR A 458 -8.23 6.03 26.82
CA TYR A 458 -7.74 7.17 26.05
C TYR A 458 -8.83 7.79 25.18
N GLY A 459 -9.15 7.15 24.04
CA GLY A 459 -10.25 7.55 23.16
C GLY A 459 -11.56 6.88 23.52
N GLY A 460 -11.51 5.76 24.25
CA GLY A 460 -12.65 5.12 24.91
C GLY A 460 -12.32 4.78 26.36
N VAL A 461 -13.37 4.56 27.16
CA VAL A 461 -13.20 4.26 28.59
C VAL A 461 -12.96 2.77 28.82
N SER A 462 -12.02 2.42 29.70
CA SER A 462 -11.76 1.04 30.11
C SER A 462 -12.99 0.39 30.75
N SER A 463 -13.11 -0.94 30.65
CA SER A 463 -14.20 -1.69 31.30
C SER A 463 -14.06 -1.78 32.83
N THR A 464 -12.89 -1.44 33.40
CA THR A 464 -12.65 -1.54 34.84
C THR A 464 -12.55 -0.17 35.49
N HIS A 465 -13.42 0.07 36.47
CA HIS A 465 -13.41 1.24 37.35
C HIS A 465 -12.67 0.88 38.65
N TYR A 466 -11.35 0.74 38.61
CA TYR A 466 -10.62 0.50 39.87
C TYR A 466 -10.85 1.69 40.84
N ARG A 467 -10.79 1.48 42.14
CA ARG A 467 -11.21 2.52 43.12
C ARG A 467 -10.11 3.54 43.38
N ALA A 468 -9.99 4.55 42.51
CA ALA A 468 -9.26 5.77 42.83
C ALA A 468 -10.17 7.00 42.64
N ASP A 469 -10.15 7.88 43.64
CA ASP A 469 -10.86 9.15 43.73
C ASP A 469 -9.78 10.25 43.82
N PRO A 470 -9.80 11.33 43.00
CA PRO A 470 -10.78 11.65 41.95
C PRO A 470 -10.70 10.67 40.75
N PRO A 471 -11.80 10.41 40.02
CA PRO A 471 -11.87 9.34 39.02
C PRO A 471 -10.97 9.66 37.82
N PRO A 472 -9.80 9.01 37.67
CA PRO A 472 -8.93 9.20 36.52
C PRO A 472 -9.36 8.29 35.33
N TRP A 473 -10.62 7.84 35.34
CA TRP A 473 -11.18 6.76 34.50
C TRP A 473 -11.89 7.26 33.22
N THR A 474 -11.38 8.31 32.61
CA THR A 474 -12.08 9.04 31.54
C THR A 474 -11.22 9.15 30.29
N VAL A 475 -11.84 9.56 29.19
CA VAL A 475 -11.12 9.83 27.94
C VAL A 475 -10.41 11.20 28.03
N TYR A 476 -9.32 11.37 27.29
CA TYR A 476 -8.56 12.63 27.25
C TYR A 476 -8.10 12.97 25.83
N GLY A 477 -7.65 14.21 25.62
CA GLY A 477 -7.13 14.70 24.35
C GLY A 477 -8.21 15.17 23.38
N SER A 478 -7.75 15.89 22.34
CA SER A 478 -8.59 16.38 21.23
C SER A 478 -9.16 15.23 20.39
N VAL A 479 -10.40 15.38 19.95
CA VAL A 479 -11.00 14.47 18.96
C VAL A 479 -10.51 14.80 17.54
N LEU A 480 -10.33 16.09 17.24
CA LEU A 480 -10.05 16.54 15.87
C LEU A 480 -8.56 16.60 15.55
N ALA A 481 -7.73 16.84 16.56
CA ALA A 481 -6.27 16.95 16.47
C ALA A 481 -5.60 16.08 17.56
N PRO A 482 -5.81 14.75 17.55
CA PRO A 482 -5.29 13.86 18.58
C PRO A 482 -3.76 13.81 18.52
N THR A 483 -3.11 14.13 19.64
CA THR A 483 -1.64 14.07 19.76
C THR A 483 -1.17 13.28 20.98
N ASN A 484 -2.08 12.86 21.85
CA ASN A 484 -1.73 12.22 23.11
C ASN A 484 -1.42 10.73 22.93
N LEU A 485 -0.66 10.17 23.86
CA LEU A 485 -0.35 8.75 23.89
C LEU A 485 -1.49 7.95 24.51
N GLY A 486 -1.65 6.70 24.10
CA GLY A 486 -2.50 5.75 24.80
C GLY A 486 -1.97 5.46 26.20
N SER A 487 -2.88 5.35 27.16
CA SER A 487 -2.61 4.94 28.54
C SER A 487 -2.32 3.44 28.63
N CYS A 488 -1.43 3.08 29.56
CA CYS A 488 -1.07 1.70 29.87
C CYS A 488 -2.16 0.99 30.69
N ALA A 489 -2.01 -0.31 30.90
CA ALA A 489 -2.85 -1.06 31.86
C ALA A 489 -2.06 -1.46 33.12
N ALA A 490 -2.76 -2.04 34.08
CA ALA A 490 -2.14 -2.59 35.28
C ALA A 490 -1.06 -3.64 34.90
N GLU A 491 0.08 -3.57 35.59
CA GLU A 491 1.23 -4.48 35.45
C GLU A 491 2.20 -4.17 34.29
N THR A 492 3.32 -4.90 34.27
CA THR A 492 4.39 -4.73 33.27
C THR A 492 3.99 -5.27 31.92
N ALA A 493 4.45 -4.63 30.84
CA ALA A 493 4.25 -5.05 29.44
C ALA A 493 2.77 -5.05 29.01
N HIS A 494 2.05 -4.01 29.44
CA HIS A 494 0.73 -3.61 28.97
C HIS A 494 0.79 -2.12 28.60
N ASP A 495 1.36 -1.84 27.44
CA ASP A 495 1.78 -0.50 27.06
C ASP A 495 0.74 0.13 26.12
N GLY A 496 0.42 1.40 26.32
CA GLY A 496 -0.54 2.10 25.48
C GLY A 496 0.02 2.37 24.08
N GLY A 497 -0.85 2.66 23.11
CA GLY A 497 -0.40 3.00 21.76
C GLY A 497 0.36 4.34 21.69
N GLY A 498 1.33 4.44 20.78
CA GLY A 498 2.06 5.68 20.52
C GLY A 498 1.24 6.71 19.75
N ALA A 499 1.91 7.77 19.26
CA ALA A 499 1.26 8.81 18.47
C ALA A 499 1.94 9.03 17.12
N VAL A 500 1.13 9.10 16.07
CA VAL A 500 1.54 9.44 14.70
C VAL A 500 0.86 10.73 14.29
N ILE A 501 1.65 11.77 14.00
CA ILE A 501 1.18 13.10 13.59
C ILE A 501 1.94 13.45 12.31
N ILE A 502 1.24 13.45 11.17
CA ILE A 502 1.83 13.71 9.86
C ILE A 502 1.00 14.76 9.14
N LYS A 503 1.68 15.85 8.74
CA LYS A 503 1.08 16.95 7.99
C LYS A 503 1.74 17.03 6.62
N ALA A 504 1.08 16.56 5.57
CA ALA A 504 1.64 16.49 4.22
C ALA A 504 0.97 17.48 3.27
N ALA A 505 1.71 18.45 2.74
CA ALA A 505 1.11 19.59 2.04
C ALA A 505 0.32 19.21 0.76
N LYS A 506 0.75 18.18 0.01
CA LYS A 506 0.10 17.77 -1.24
C LYS A 506 -0.76 16.53 -1.08
N HIS A 507 -0.16 15.40 -0.71
CA HIS A 507 -0.90 14.15 -0.62
C HIS A 507 -0.23 13.10 0.26
N ILE A 508 -1.04 12.15 0.73
CA ILE A 508 -0.61 10.88 1.32
C ILE A 508 -1.18 9.77 0.43
N ARG A 509 -0.29 8.95 -0.14
CA ARG A 509 -0.63 7.64 -0.69
C ARG A 509 -0.36 6.59 0.39
N HIS A 510 -1.40 5.91 0.86
CA HIS A 510 -1.29 4.93 1.93
C HIS A 510 -1.72 3.55 1.43
N ASP A 511 -0.74 2.69 1.14
CA ASP A 511 -0.93 1.32 0.68
C ASP A 511 -0.37 0.27 1.67
N GLY A 512 0.38 0.71 2.67
CA GLY A 512 0.96 -0.11 3.74
C GLY A 512 0.14 -0.10 5.03
N ALA A 513 0.82 0.02 6.17
CA ALA A 513 0.17 0.01 7.48
C ALA A 513 0.61 1.15 8.42
N ILE A 514 -0.35 1.71 9.17
CA ILE A 514 -0.12 2.63 10.29
C ILE A 514 -0.77 2.03 11.53
N TYR A 515 0.05 1.72 12.54
CA TYR A 515 -0.41 1.12 13.79
C TYR A 515 -0.05 1.99 15.00
N ALA A 516 -1.06 2.44 15.73
CA ALA A 516 -0.96 3.05 17.05
C ALA A 516 -1.72 2.21 18.08
N ASN A 517 -1.55 0.89 18.01
CA ASN A 517 -2.31 -0.05 18.83
C ASN A 517 -1.78 -0.13 20.27
N ALA A 518 -2.63 -0.59 21.19
CA ALA A 518 -2.16 -1.07 22.48
C ALA A 518 -1.27 -2.32 22.30
N TYR A 519 -0.30 -2.48 23.19
CA TYR A 519 0.44 -3.72 23.37
C TYR A 519 0.06 -4.38 24.69
N SER A 520 -0.17 -5.68 24.71
CA SER A 520 -0.43 -6.44 25.93
C SER A 520 0.20 -7.82 25.85
N SER A 521 1.10 -8.12 26.79
CA SER A 521 1.86 -9.37 26.82
C SER A 521 1.10 -10.55 27.41
N ALA A 522 -0.05 -10.30 28.05
CA ALA A 522 -0.90 -11.30 28.68
C ALA A 522 -2.37 -11.09 28.32
N THR A 523 -3.18 -12.14 28.49
CA THR A 523 -4.58 -12.16 28.08
C THR A 523 -5.53 -11.45 29.05
N TYR A 524 -5.07 -10.82 30.13
CA TYR A 524 -5.94 -10.31 31.20
C TYR A 524 -6.18 -8.80 31.14
N TYR A 525 -5.12 -8.03 30.87
CA TYR A 525 -5.15 -6.56 30.87
C TYR A 525 -4.86 -6.03 29.49
N SER A 526 -5.64 -5.04 29.06
CA SER A 526 -5.43 -4.34 27.82
C SER A 526 -5.22 -2.86 28.07
N ALA A 527 -4.15 -2.33 27.50
CA ALA A 527 -3.90 -0.91 27.42
C ALA A 527 -4.81 -0.26 26.36
N SER A 528 -4.77 1.06 26.25
CA SER A 528 -5.56 1.78 25.24
C SER A 528 -4.79 1.96 23.93
N GLY A 529 -5.53 2.08 22.83
CA GLY A 529 -4.97 2.56 21.56
C GLY A 529 -4.42 3.99 21.72
N GLY A 530 -3.57 4.40 20.80
CA GLY A 530 -2.92 5.71 20.77
C GLY A 530 -3.57 6.70 19.80
N SER A 531 -2.76 7.56 19.19
CA SER A 531 -3.21 8.61 18.27
C SER A 531 -2.68 8.41 16.85
N VAL A 532 -3.55 8.64 15.86
CA VAL A 532 -3.14 8.87 14.47
C VAL A 532 -3.80 10.15 13.97
N TRP A 533 -3.00 11.12 13.53
CA TRP A 533 -3.48 12.37 12.96
C TRP A 533 -2.79 12.64 11.62
N LEU A 534 -3.55 12.51 10.54
CA LEU A 534 -3.09 12.79 9.18
C LEU A 534 -3.82 14.05 8.65
N LYS A 535 -3.08 15.12 8.36
CA LYS A 535 -3.60 16.31 7.69
C LYS A 535 -2.90 16.46 6.34
N THR A 536 -3.63 16.33 5.24
CA THR A 536 -3.02 16.32 3.91
C THR A 536 -3.89 16.94 2.83
N GLY A 537 -3.31 17.41 1.72
CA GLY A 537 -4.12 17.86 0.58
C GLY A 537 -5.04 16.78 0.03
N LYS A 538 -4.60 15.52 -0.02
CA LYS A 538 -5.37 14.38 -0.52
C LYS A 538 -4.89 13.08 0.11
N LEU A 539 -5.81 12.23 0.57
CA LEU A 539 -5.54 10.87 1.06
C LEU A 539 -6.15 9.85 0.09
N TYR A 540 -5.35 8.87 -0.35
CA TYR A 540 -5.79 7.78 -1.22
C TYR A 540 -4.97 6.51 -1.00
N GLY A 541 -5.46 5.37 -1.49
CA GLY A 541 -4.83 4.07 -1.32
C GLY A 541 -5.69 3.08 -0.53
N ILE A 542 -5.11 1.91 -0.23
CA ILE A 542 -5.83 0.76 0.36
C ILE A 542 -5.29 0.33 1.74
N GLY A 543 -4.33 1.08 2.28
CA GLY A 543 -3.58 0.74 3.49
C GLY A 543 -4.42 0.77 4.77
N THR A 544 -3.94 0.07 5.80
CA THR A 544 -4.64 -0.06 7.08
C THR A 544 -4.21 1.03 8.08
N ILE A 545 -5.15 1.60 8.83
CA ILE A 545 -4.90 2.54 9.92
C ILE A 545 -5.58 2.06 11.20
N GLU A 546 -4.81 1.72 12.23
CA GLU A 546 -5.35 1.25 13.51
C GLU A 546 -4.86 2.06 14.70
N ALA A 547 -5.77 2.31 15.65
CA ALA A 547 -5.48 2.82 16.98
C ALA A 547 -6.37 2.09 17.99
N ARG A 548 -6.27 0.77 18.05
CA ARG A 548 -7.18 -0.08 18.85
C ARG A 548 -6.52 -0.65 20.11
N ALA A 549 -7.35 -1.07 21.05
CA ALA A 549 -6.94 -1.95 22.13
C ALA A 549 -6.90 -3.43 21.69
N GLN A 550 -6.34 -4.29 22.54
CA GLN A 550 -6.28 -5.75 22.34
C GLN A 550 -7.38 -6.47 23.11
N ASP A 551 -8.00 -7.49 22.54
CA ASP A 551 -9.04 -8.29 23.21
C ASP A 551 -8.42 -9.12 24.34
N VAL A 552 -9.06 -9.10 25.52
CA VAL A 552 -8.55 -9.73 26.75
C VAL A 552 -9.69 -10.38 27.54
N THR A 553 -9.39 -11.07 28.64
CA THR A 553 -10.35 -11.90 29.38
C THR A 553 -11.05 -11.14 30.51
N THR A 554 -10.49 -10.03 31.04
CA THR A 554 -11.05 -9.36 32.23
C THR A 554 -11.02 -7.83 32.20
N THR A 555 -9.90 -7.23 31.84
CA THR A 555 -9.64 -5.80 32.07
C THR A 555 -9.41 -5.10 30.73
N MET A 556 -10.50 -4.76 30.06
CA MET A 556 -10.51 -4.28 28.69
C MET A 556 -10.07 -2.82 28.62
N GLY A 557 -9.24 -2.51 27.64
CA GLY A 557 -8.72 -1.19 27.33
C GLY A 557 -9.56 -0.51 26.25
N GLY A 558 -9.75 0.80 26.38
CA GLY A 558 -10.48 1.61 25.43
C GLY A 558 -9.72 1.85 24.13
N GLY A 559 -10.47 2.20 23.09
CA GLY A 559 -9.87 2.56 21.80
C GLY A 559 -9.07 3.86 21.83
N GLY A 560 -8.33 4.11 20.76
CA GLY A 560 -7.54 5.32 20.56
C GLY A 560 -8.27 6.43 19.81
N ARG A 561 -7.55 7.35 19.18
CA ARG A 561 -8.13 8.44 18.38
C ARG A 561 -7.47 8.51 17.02
N ILE A 562 -8.28 8.54 15.97
CA ILE A 562 -7.83 8.70 14.58
C ILE A 562 -8.46 9.97 14.02
N SER A 563 -7.68 10.81 13.35
CA SER A 563 -8.14 12.02 12.65
C SER A 563 -7.54 12.09 11.26
N LEU A 564 -8.40 12.20 10.25
CA LEU A 564 -8.06 12.24 8.84
C LEU A 564 -8.66 13.51 8.23
N VAL A 565 -7.79 14.43 7.82
CA VAL A 565 -8.18 15.76 7.34
C VAL A 565 -7.62 15.98 5.94
N ALA A 566 -8.52 16.14 4.95
CA ALA A 566 -8.19 16.56 3.60
C ALA A 566 -8.23 18.10 3.51
N THR A 567 -7.17 18.74 3.02
CA THR A 567 -7.07 20.21 2.97
C THR A 567 -7.32 20.78 1.56
N ASN A 568 -7.39 19.94 0.53
CA ASN A 568 -7.76 20.38 -0.81
C ASN A 568 -9.28 20.44 -0.95
N LYS A 569 -9.81 21.65 -1.17
CA LYS A 569 -11.25 21.97 -1.26
C LYS A 569 -12.06 21.19 -2.31
N TYR A 570 -11.40 20.42 -3.18
CA TYR A 570 -12.05 19.66 -4.25
C TYR A 570 -11.92 18.14 -4.06
N VAL A 571 -11.48 17.68 -2.88
CA VAL A 571 -11.16 16.28 -2.62
C VAL A 571 -11.93 15.78 -1.41
N ASP A 572 -12.54 14.59 -1.57
CA ASP A 572 -13.07 13.78 -0.48
C ASP A 572 -12.20 12.52 -0.25
N PHE A 573 -12.70 11.58 0.54
CA PHE A 573 -12.01 10.32 0.84
C PHE A 573 -12.41 9.15 -0.07
N SER A 574 -13.10 9.38 -1.19
CA SER A 574 -13.60 8.31 -2.07
C SER A 574 -12.49 7.42 -2.67
N GLN A 575 -11.27 7.96 -2.78
CA GLN A 575 -10.10 7.24 -3.30
C GLN A 575 -9.27 6.55 -2.21
N PHE A 576 -9.66 6.68 -0.95
CA PHE A 576 -9.10 5.90 0.15
C PHE A 576 -10.09 4.82 0.56
N THR A 577 -9.76 3.57 0.25
CA THR A 577 -10.62 2.40 0.54
C THR A 577 -10.02 1.50 1.63
N GLY A 578 -8.96 1.98 2.28
CA GLY A 578 -8.28 1.31 3.38
C GLY A 578 -9.14 1.16 4.63
N TYR A 579 -8.79 0.18 5.45
CA TYR A 579 -9.49 -0.12 6.71
C TYR A 579 -9.02 0.79 7.85
N VAL A 580 -9.96 1.44 8.53
CA VAL A 580 -9.69 2.36 9.65
C VAL A 580 -10.43 1.90 10.90
N THR A 581 -9.71 1.70 12.01
CA THR A 581 -10.32 1.25 13.27
C THR A 581 -9.67 1.85 14.51
N ALA A 582 -10.49 2.38 15.42
CA ALA A 582 -10.09 2.86 16.74
C ALA A 582 -10.82 2.09 17.84
N ARG A 583 -11.07 0.79 17.67
CA ARG A 583 -11.95 0.04 18.57
C ARG A 583 -11.39 -0.16 19.98
N GLY A 584 -12.29 -0.30 20.95
CA GLY A 584 -11.98 -0.82 22.27
C GLY A 584 -11.75 -2.33 22.27
N SER A 585 -11.28 -2.82 23.41
CA SER A 585 -11.09 -4.24 23.70
C SER A 585 -12.41 -4.89 24.06
N HIS A 586 -12.59 -6.12 23.59
CA HIS A 586 -13.73 -6.98 23.91
C HIS A 586 -13.28 -8.14 24.78
N GLN A 587 -14.18 -8.61 25.64
CA GLN A 587 -13.91 -9.80 26.44
C GLN A 587 -13.83 -11.05 25.56
N SER A 588 -12.72 -11.79 25.63
CA SER A 588 -12.47 -13.02 24.86
C SER A 588 -12.10 -14.20 25.78
N PRO A 589 -12.77 -15.37 25.70
CA PRO A 589 -13.93 -15.66 24.87
C PRO A 589 -15.17 -14.86 25.31
N ALA A 590 -16.13 -14.66 24.39
CA ALA A 590 -17.33 -13.89 24.68
C ALA A 590 -18.26 -14.64 25.66
N PHE A 591 -18.70 -13.96 26.74
CA PHE A 591 -19.69 -14.45 27.70
C PHE A 591 -21.00 -13.65 27.58
N THR A 592 -22.11 -14.17 28.12
CA THR A 592 -23.44 -13.51 28.08
C THR A 592 -23.50 -12.17 28.81
N ASN A 593 -22.52 -11.87 29.65
CA ASN A 593 -22.33 -10.62 30.38
C ASN A 593 -20.93 -10.04 30.14
N ALA A 594 -20.39 -10.23 28.94
CA ALA A 594 -19.10 -9.71 28.54
C ALA A 594 -19.02 -8.20 28.79
N ASN A 595 -17.97 -7.81 29.50
CA ASN A 595 -17.62 -6.41 29.65
C ASN A 595 -16.88 -5.99 28.37
N ASP A 596 -17.18 -4.81 27.85
CA ASP A 596 -16.49 -4.22 26.71
C ASP A 596 -15.97 -2.86 27.14
N ALA A 597 -14.82 -2.47 26.61
CA ALA A 597 -14.34 -1.11 26.75
C ALA A 597 -14.99 -0.20 25.70
N GLY A 598 -14.98 1.09 25.97
CA GLY A 598 -15.40 2.11 25.03
C GLY A 598 -14.59 2.08 23.73
N THR A 599 -15.27 2.32 22.62
CA THR A 599 -14.61 2.60 21.35
C THR A 599 -13.83 3.91 21.45
N GLY A 600 -12.80 4.02 20.63
CA GLY A 600 -12.18 5.28 20.28
C GLY A 600 -13.02 6.08 19.28
N THR A 601 -12.41 7.15 18.77
CA THR A 601 -13.02 8.07 17.79
C THR A 601 -12.28 8.06 16.47
N ILE A 602 -13.02 8.20 15.36
CA ILE A 602 -12.46 8.42 14.02
C ILE A 602 -13.04 9.71 13.45
N TYR A 603 -12.24 10.75 13.32
CA TYR A 603 -12.61 12.02 12.70
C TYR A 603 -12.26 12.03 11.21
N TRP A 604 -13.20 12.47 10.39
CA TRP A 604 -13.02 12.70 8.96
C TRP A 604 -13.43 14.14 8.64
N GLU A 605 -12.53 14.89 8.03
CA GLU A 605 -12.81 16.22 7.46
C GLU A 605 -12.41 16.21 5.98
N ALA A 606 -13.40 16.23 5.10
CA ALA A 606 -13.19 16.32 3.67
C ALA A 606 -12.86 17.77 3.29
N GLY A 607 -12.11 17.98 2.21
CA GLY A 607 -11.63 19.33 1.90
C GLY A 607 -12.70 20.37 1.57
N PRO A 608 -13.86 20.04 0.97
CA PRO A 608 -14.96 20.99 0.81
C PRO A 608 -15.57 21.47 2.14
N GLU A 609 -15.38 20.75 3.25
CA GLU A 609 -15.87 21.14 4.56
C GLU A 609 -15.02 22.30 5.13
N GLU A 610 -15.63 23.18 5.92
CA GLU A 610 -14.86 24.18 6.65
C GLU A 610 -14.10 23.53 7.81
N GLU A 611 -12.97 24.13 8.20
CA GLU A 611 -12.12 23.61 9.29
C GLU A 611 -12.93 23.38 10.57
N GLY A 612 -12.86 22.16 11.11
CA GLY A 612 -13.59 21.76 12.31
C GLY A 612 -15.08 21.43 12.08
N LYS A 613 -15.52 21.23 10.83
CA LYS A 613 -16.92 20.88 10.49
C LYS A 613 -17.09 19.48 9.90
N GLY A 614 -16.11 18.61 10.10
CA GLY A 614 -16.19 17.23 9.65
C GLY A 614 -17.11 16.36 10.51
N LYS A 615 -16.89 15.05 10.46
CA LYS A 615 -17.66 14.04 11.18
C LYS A 615 -16.80 13.19 12.10
N VAL A 616 -17.30 12.91 13.30
CA VAL A 616 -16.72 11.96 14.25
C VAL A 616 -17.53 10.68 14.22
N ILE A 617 -16.87 9.55 14.04
CA ILE A 617 -17.47 8.22 14.03
C ILE A 617 -17.05 7.46 15.29
N LEU A 618 -18.04 6.95 16.01
CA LEU A 618 -17.87 5.97 17.07
C LEU A 618 -18.39 4.62 16.58
N LYS A 619 -17.54 3.60 16.54
CA LYS A 619 -17.85 2.30 15.91
C LYS A 619 -17.28 1.14 16.72
N ASN A 620 -18.14 0.28 17.26
CA ASN A 620 -17.75 -0.83 18.15
C ASN A 620 -18.06 -2.24 17.60
N TYR A 621 -18.05 -2.43 16.27
CA TYR A 621 -18.16 -3.73 15.59
C TYR A 621 -19.41 -4.57 15.96
N ASN A 622 -20.50 -3.92 16.37
CA ASN A 622 -21.72 -4.56 16.86
C ASN A 622 -21.46 -5.53 18.04
N LYS A 623 -20.41 -5.26 18.82
CA LYS A 623 -20.15 -5.95 20.09
C LYS A 623 -20.87 -5.23 21.24
N TRP A 624 -20.92 -5.85 22.41
CA TRP A 624 -21.92 -5.63 23.47
C TRP A 624 -21.92 -4.20 24.03
N ARG A 625 -23.09 -3.75 24.51
CA ARG A 625 -23.40 -2.33 24.84
C ARG A 625 -22.83 -1.82 26.18
N THR A 626 -21.81 -2.45 26.74
CA THR A 626 -21.34 -2.12 28.10
C THR A 626 -20.33 -0.96 28.11
N GLY A 627 -19.37 -0.93 27.17
CA GLY A 627 -18.38 0.14 27.02
C GLY A 627 -18.96 1.45 26.49
N TYR A 628 -18.33 2.58 26.81
CA TYR A 628 -18.72 3.93 26.32
C TYR A 628 -17.52 4.85 26.08
N THR A 629 -17.77 5.87 25.28
CA THR A 629 -16.85 6.98 25.02
C THR A 629 -17.41 8.25 25.65
N ASP A 630 -16.63 8.91 26.50
CA ASP A 630 -17.06 10.09 27.24
C ASP A 630 -16.86 11.38 26.43
N PHE A 631 -17.79 12.32 26.53
CA PHE A 631 -17.63 13.68 26.01
C PHE A 631 -18.16 14.75 26.98
N PRO A 632 -17.53 15.94 27.06
CA PRO A 632 -16.21 16.23 26.49
C PRO A 632 -15.10 15.42 27.19
N SER A 633 -13.91 15.43 26.59
CA SER A 633 -12.70 14.86 27.20
C SER A 633 -12.49 15.42 28.62
N TYR A 634 -11.86 14.64 29.51
CA TYR A 634 -11.65 15.07 30.90
C TYR A 634 -10.44 15.99 31.05
N THR A 635 -9.34 15.67 30.38
CA THR A 635 -8.15 16.51 30.28
C THR A 635 -7.76 16.68 28.82
N ASP A 636 -7.02 17.76 28.55
CA ASP A 636 -6.58 18.13 27.20
C ASP A 636 -7.76 18.25 26.20
N GLU A 637 -8.94 18.61 26.71
CA GLU A 637 -10.08 18.99 25.87
C GLU A 637 -9.76 20.30 25.14
N VAL A 638 -10.17 20.39 23.88
CA VAL A 638 -10.10 21.64 23.13
C VAL A 638 -11.48 22.28 23.19
N ALA A 639 -11.56 23.44 23.83
CA ALA A 639 -12.82 24.15 23.98
C ALA A 639 -13.49 24.36 22.61
N ASN A 640 -14.78 24.04 22.53
CA ASN A 640 -15.62 24.23 21.36
C ASN A 640 -15.19 23.43 20.11
N GLU A 641 -14.30 22.43 20.23
CA GLU A 641 -13.84 21.65 19.06
C GLU A 641 -14.96 20.85 18.38
N ALA A 642 -16.05 20.56 19.11
CA ALA A 642 -17.16 19.76 18.64
C ALA A 642 -18.36 20.58 18.15
N ASP A 643 -18.37 21.91 18.35
CA ASP A 643 -19.54 22.78 18.18
C ASP A 643 -20.17 22.73 16.77
N PHE A 644 -19.38 22.36 15.76
CA PHE A 644 -19.82 22.24 14.37
C PHE A 644 -19.61 20.85 13.77
N VAL A 645 -19.21 19.89 14.60
CA VAL A 645 -18.88 18.53 14.20
C VAL A 645 -20.11 17.64 14.27
N VAL A 646 -20.29 16.77 13.29
CA VAL A 646 -21.36 15.78 13.29
C VAL A 646 -20.89 14.46 13.90
N PHE A 647 -21.53 14.02 14.97
CA PHE A 647 -21.24 12.74 15.62
C PHE A 647 -22.11 11.63 15.05
N PHE A 648 -21.50 10.51 14.65
CA PHE A 648 -22.18 9.29 14.25
C PHE A 648 -21.86 8.19 15.25
N VAL A 649 -22.87 7.77 16.01
CA VAL A 649 -22.82 6.59 16.88
C VAL A 649 -23.29 5.40 16.07
N GLN A 650 -22.41 4.41 15.85
CA GLN A 650 -22.65 3.28 14.95
C GLN A 650 -22.12 1.96 15.52
N ASP A 651 -22.57 0.85 14.95
CA ASP A 651 -22.12 -0.51 15.23
C ASP A 651 -21.98 -0.85 16.72
N GLY A 652 -23.04 -0.65 17.50
CA GLY A 652 -23.08 -0.97 18.92
C GLY A 652 -22.28 -0.04 19.83
N ALA A 653 -21.81 1.10 19.32
CA ALA A 653 -21.14 2.12 20.13
C ALA A 653 -22.10 2.81 21.11
N LYS A 654 -21.53 3.34 22.20
CA LYS A 654 -22.24 4.18 23.18
C LYS A 654 -21.47 5.48 23.40
N MET A 655 -22.10 6.60 23.09
CA MET A 655 -21.63 7.94 23.42
C MET A 655 -22.21 8.33 24.78
N ARG A 656 -21.38 8.76 25.73
CA ARG A 656 -21.82 9.19 27.06
C ARG A 656 -21.38 10.62 27.35
N LEU A 657 -22.25 11.40 27.98
CA LEU A 657 -21.88 12.74 28.46
C LEU A 657 -21.23 12.67 29.84
N ARG A 658 -20.04 13.25 29.94
CA ARG A 658 -19.34 13.49 31.21
C ARG A 658 -19.77 14.83 31.81
N ASP A 659 -19.96 15.81 30.95
CA ASP A 659 -20.39 17.17 31.28
C ASP A 659 -21.35 17.67 30.21
N ASP A 660 -21.88 18.88 30.40
CA ASP A 660 -22.63 19.54 29.33
C ASP A 660 -21.75 19.68 28.08
N PHE A 661 -22.31 19.36 26.91
CA PHE A 661 -21.53 19.23 25.68
C PHE A 661 -22.28 19.81 24.49
N THR A 662 -21.54 20.48 23.61
CA THR A 662 -22.08 21.07 22.39
C THR A 662 -21.55 20.30 21.18
N VAL A 663 -22.45 19.95 20.27
CA VAL A 663 -22.11 19.31 19.00
C VAL A 663 -22.75 20.05 17.83
N GLY A 664 -22.14 19.95 16.65
CA GLY A 664 -22.76 20.40 15.40
C GLY A 664 -24.04 19.63 15.12
N ASN A 665 -23.97 18.31 15.16
CA ASN A 665 -25.13 17.43 15.11
C ASN A 665 -24.78 16.05 15.72
N VAL A 666 -25.77 15.20 16.00
CA VAL A 666 -25.57 13.83 16.49
C VAL A 666 -26.56 12.85 15.83
N TRP A 667 -26.06 11.74 15.33
CA TRP A 667 -26.84 10.66 14.72
C TRP A 667 -26.58 9.34 15.44
N VAL A 668 -27.65 8.64 15.78
CA VAL A 668 -27.61 7.28 16.31
C VAL A 668 -28.14 6.35 15.21
N SER A 669 -27.29 5.44 14.73
CA SER A 669 -27.51 4.78 13.43
C SER A 669 -28.60 3.70 13.45
N SER A 670 -28.83 3.06 14.60
CA SER A 670 -29.80 1.99 14.78
C SER A 670 -30.19 1.85 16.26
N THR A 671 -31.09 0.92 16.55
CA THR A 671 -31.45 0.56 17.93
C THR A 671 -30.34 -0.19 18.68
N ASN A 672 -29.18 -0.46 18.04
CA ASN A 672 -28.04 -1.11 18.68
C ASN A 672 -27.10 -0.15 19.41
N GLU A 673 -27.15 1.13 19.07
CA GLU A 673 -26.31 2.17 19.65
C GLU A 673 -27.01 2.91 20.77
N LEU A 674 -26.22 3.59 21.60
CA LEU A 674 -26.75 4.33 22.75
C LEU A 674 -26.16 5.74 22.83
N LEU A 675 -27.04 6.70 23.10
CA LEU A 675 -26.69 8.04 23.55
C LEU A 675 -27.05 8.13 25.05
N ASP A 676 -26.04 8.10 25.90
CA ASP A 676 -26.16 8.17 27.34
C ASP A 676 -25.96 9.62 27.81
N LEU A 677 -27.05 10.32 28.09
CA LEU A 677 -26.99 11.73 28.52
C LEU A 677 -26.42 11.87 29.92
N ASN A 678 -26.39 10.80 30.73
CA ASN A 678 -25.83 10.79 32.08
C ASN A 678 -26.26 12.02 32.93
N PHE A 679 -27.53 12.40 32.79
CA PHE A 679 -28.14 13.56 33.48
C PHE A 679 -27.49 14.92 33.13
N LYS A 680 -26.90 15.05 31.93
CA LYS A 680 -26.29 16.27 31.38
C LYS A 680 -27.09 16.88 30.23
N THR A 681 -26.71 18.09 29.83
CA THR A 681 -27.30 18.80 28.70
C THR A 681 -26.47 18.57 27.43
N LEU A 682 -27.12 18.11 26.36
CA LEU A 682 -26.56 18.09 25.02
C LEU A 682 -27.09 19.28 24.22
N TYR A 683 -26.22 20.21 23.86
CA TYR A 683 -26.56 21.29 22.93
C TYR A 683 -26.26 20.84 21.51
N VAL A 684 -27.25 20.93 20.62
CA VAL A 684 -27.13 20.48 19.23
C VAL A 684 -27.34 21.66 18.28
N ASN A 685 -26.29 22.04 17.56
CA ASN A 685 -26.29 23.16 16.62
C ASN A 685 -26.90 22.79 15.24
N ALA A 686 -28.00 22.03 15.26
CA ALA A 686 -28.75 21.61 14.08
C ALA A 686 -30.27 21.63 14.36
N GLU A 687 -31.06 21.55 13.29
CA GLU A 687 -32.51 21.37 13.39
C GLU A 687 -32.83 20.00 14.01
N GLU A 688 -33.87 19.95 14.84
CA GLU A 688 -34.30 18.74 15.56
C GLU A 688 -34.68 17.60 14.60
N HIS A 689 -34.25 16.39 14.95
CA HIS A 689 -34.66 15.15 14.28
C HIS A 689 -34.81 14.01 15.30
N ASP A 690 -35.52 12.96 14.89
CA ASP A 690 -35.78 11.81 15.74
C ASP A 690 -34.53 10.92 15.91
N PHE A 691 -34.44 10.26 17.07
CA PHE A 691 -33.55 9.13 17.31
C PHE A 691 -34.33 7.82 17.19
N PRO A 692 -33.66 6.68 16.90
CA PRO A 692 -34.31 5.38 16.97
C PRO A 692 -34.90 5.13 18.38
N PRO A 693 -35.98 4.35 18.50
CA PRO A 693 -36.61 4.08 19.80
C PRO A 693 -35.61 3.47 20.80
N ASP A 694 -35.73 3.88 22.06
CA ASP A 694 -34.96 3.36 23.21
C ASP A 694 -33.43 3.52 23.11
N THR A 695 -32.92 4.42 22.26
CA THR A 695 -31.47 4.65 22.13
C THR A 695 -30.93 5.78 23.01
N VAL A 696 -31.78 6.67 23.50
CA VAL A 696 -31.38 7.73 24.45
C VAL A 696 -31.67 7.27 25.87
N ILE A 697 -30.67 7.28 26.74
CA ILE A 697 -30.74 6.76 28.10
C ILE A 697 -30.20 7.77 29.12
N ASN A 698 -30.51 7.53 30.41
CA ASN A 698 -30.11 8.36 31.56
C ASN A 698 -30.37 9.86 31.30
N TYR A 699 -31.62 10.16 30.96
CA TYR A 699 -32.03 11.47 30.45
C TYR A 699 -31.56 12.64 31.32
N GLY A 700 -30.92 13.62 30.66
CA GLY A 700 -30.86 15.02 31.05
C GLY A 700 -31.73 15.85 30.11
N GLU A 701 -31.13 16.82 29.40
CA GLU A 701 -31.81 17.66 28.42
C GLU A 701 -31.09 17.62 27.05
N ILE A 702 -31.83 17.64 25.94
CA ILE A 702 -31.28 17.88 24.60
C ILE A 702 -31.85 19.21 24.12
N VAL A 703 -30.96 20.19 23.91
CA VAL A 703 -31.30 21.53 23.47
C VAL A 703 -30.90 21.67 22.01
N TRP A 704 -31.90 21.59 21.12
CA TRP A 704 -31.71 21.80 19.69
C TRP A 704 -31.64 23.29 19.35
N TRP A 705 -30.89 23.62 18.31
CA TRP A 705 -30.83 24.97 17.79
C TRP A 705 -32.19 25.39 17.23
N VAL A 706 -32.74 26.46 17.78
CA VAL A 706 -34.00 27.05 17.31
C VAL A 706 -33.67 28.20 16.37
N ARG A 707 -34.09 28.08 15.11
CA ARG A 707 -33.95 29.15 14.12
C ARG A 707 -34.63 30.44 14.63
N PRO A 708 -33.93 31.59 14.70
CA PRO A 708 -34.58 32.86 15.01
C PRO A 708 -35.65 33.22 13.95
N PRO A 709 -36.85 33.69 14.35
CA PRO A 709 -37.88 34.10 13.40
C PRO A 709 -37.35 35.17 12.44
N GLY A 710 -37.43 34.93 11.13
CA GLY A 710 -37.10 35.90 10.08
C GLY A 710 -35.70 35.79 9.45
N THR A 711 -34.87 34.80 9.83
CA THR A 711 -33.54 34.59 9.22
C THR A 711 -33.63 33.71 7.97
N VAL A 712 -33.10 34.19 6.83
CA VAL A 712 -32.90 33.43 5.59
C VAL A 712 -31.44 32.96 5.55
N MET A 713 -31.22 31.65 5.46
CA MET A 713 -29.89 31.06 5.24
C MET A 713 -29.66 30.92 3.73
N PHE A 714 -28.52 31.43 3.25
CA PHE A 714 -27.98 31.04 1.95
C PHE A 714 -27.08 29.82 2.19
N PHE A 715 -27.50 28.66 1.73
CA PHE A 715 -26.60 27.52 1.59
C PHE A 715 -25.73 27.79 0.36
N TRP A 716 -24.41 27.83 0.55
CA TRP A 716 -23.43 27.86 -0.53
C TRP A 716 -22.80 26.48 -0.68
#